data_AF-B0W2J5-F1
#
_entry.id   AF-B0W2J5-F1
#
_cell.length_a   1.000
_cell.length_b   1.000
_cell.length_c   1.000
_cell.angle_alpha   90.00
_cell.angle_beta   90.00
_cell.angle_gamma   90.00
#
_symmetry.space_group_name_H-M   'P 1'
#
loop_
_entity.id
_entity.type
_entity.pdbx_description
1 polymer ?
#
loop_
_entity_poly.entity_id
_entity_poly.type
_entity_poly.pdbx_seq_one_letter_code
_entity_poly.pdbx_strand_id
1 'polypeptide(L)'
;MTAKADKTQDILRKSLAKCFAEGSLAPDGLVPSEAIFELFSKDLFAECRKDVRLREFQALMQRSPLVLETLLPEPDRREYRVDLGRLLEEAGETEKVVEEAVDPVKSAKLSSKVDLLIGGIQKCALTRHESDEDLTALVVKIKHVTTVSRWFLPDYKLSGKSCIVCRLDLQSEQQVHQHYREKHGLALKITPDGKEVRKAKTKLEVSMRFDQCQLSSTVQIRNCKAVRLNVVSVYLFHNRFQLYAIREQPTTDLEPGETHGFLVPNSLLKKNTLKYSLLLVYRQTNDISEYLEQHHISVAEICSNAGQSSRRKHTKEIRLRPGHLDNYLPTEKLTELVTNNLKISPEPSISEPLLLDAIRYLCTTEPATRLTPANYCDMLEIMVHVCDLNVQLDLAEFKAEDAALIQMGKTRQYRVELADFDAPLTKLSMGDNVYVTVEDPKKGRLELRGCLVLIQTDYLIIELNRKLEGECRGQVSLLPDRLICRLELHALDLVRRYQLAPLFFPEEAPKQLENAKEIDSWFNPSLEGNVEQQTAVRNIVNRTAYPLPYILFGPPGTGKTTTLVEAIVQICTRHPSEHILVTAQSNAACDELAVRLLHYLAPKSIYRFYSRSIEKRLEELPEPLKQISNLADGVFLWPPWETLYKTRVIVCSLTVCGRLVQGNMKPNHFRHVFVDECGSASEPATLVALAGLVSKRRKIPASVVLAGDPHQLGPVVRSELAEQMGLGMSMLERLMNLPVYQKDPESHKYNPQIITKLLRNFRSHETLLRFSNQRFYENELIALAPPQEVNFAENWSYLPNKNLPLLLHAVLGENESLLGRSRMNTSEIETVEFYLDYILRSGINGRTITQQDIGIISPYQLQVQQLKQLCERRNWPAVEVGSVEQYQGREKLIVLLSTVRSHTADVGFLNNAKRLNVAMTRAKALLVVIGNSYTLQHDPNWFDFVRFCKENGAVVGKKFDLNAARIVPQTKRQQMFAKLFREMAEVDR
;
A
#
# COMPACT_ATOMS: atom_id res chain seq x y z
N MET A 1 2.57 -24.91 -18.42
CA MET A 1 3.76 -24.30 -19.08
C MET A 1 5.07 -24.75 -18.44
N THR A 2 5.06 -25.41 -17.29
CA THR A 2 6.22 -26.05 -16.66
C THR A 2 6.78 -27.24 -17.46
N ALA A 3 5.96 -27.98 -18.21
CA ALA A 3 6.40 -29.14 -19.02
C ALA A 3 7.19 -28.81 -20.32
N LYS A 4 7.70 -27.58 -20.50
CA LYS A 4 8.43 -27.16 -21.74
C LYS A 4 9.82 -26.55 -21.50
N ALA A 5 10.29 -26.45 -20.25
CA ALA A 5 11.63 -25.93 -19.96
C ALA A 5 12.73 -26.90 -20.44
N ASP A 6 12.60 -28.20 -20.14
CA ASP A 6 13.60 -29.22 -20.48
C ASP A 6 13.88 -29.32 -21.99
N LYS A 7 12.83 -29.28 -22.82
CA LYS A 7 12.99 -29.33 -24.29
C LYS A 7 13.71 -28.11 -24.85
N THR A 8 13.50 -26.94 -24.25
CA THR A 8 14.12 -25.69 -24.71
C THR A 8 15.62 -25.70 -24.38
N GLN A 9 16.00 -26.24 -23.22
CA GLN A 9 17.40 -26.45 -22.87
C GLN A 9 18.07 -27.52 -23.74
N ASP A 10 17.39 -28.62 -24.07
CA ASP A 10 17.92 -29.65 -24.97
C ASP A 10 18.19 -29.15 -26.39
N ILE A 11 17.31 -28.30 -26.93
CA ILE A 11 17.52 -27.68 -28.24
C ILE A 11 18.72 -26.73 -28.19
N LEU A 12 18.86 -25.95 -27.12
CA LEU A 12 20.02 -25.07 -26.93
C LEU A 12 21.33 -25.86 -26.86
N ARG A 13 21.35 -26.95 -26.10
CA ARG A 13 22.49 -27.87 -26.02
C ARG A 13 22.88 -28.43 -27.39
N LYS A 14 21.90 -28.87 -28.19
CA LYS A 14 22.13 -29.36 -29.56
C LYS A 14 22.67 -28.28 -30.49
N SER A 15 22.14 -27.06 -30.42
CA SER A 15 22.62 -25.94 -31.23
C SER A 15 24.05 -25.52 -30.84
N LEU A 16 24.41 -25.55 -29.55
CA LEU A 16 25.77 -25.29 -29.07
C LEU A 16 26.77 -26.37 -29.52
N ALA A 17 26.40 -27.65 -29.41
CA ALA A 17 27.23 -28.76 -29.90
C ALA A 17 27.47 -28.69 -31.41
N LYS A 18 26.51 -28.13 -32.16
CA LYS A 18 26.61 -27.95 -33.61
C LYS A 18 27.53 -26.77 -33.98
N CYS A 19 27.46 -25.65 -33.24
CA CYS A 19 28.45 -24.56 -33.37
C CYS A 19 29.89 -25.04 -33.12
N PHE A 20 30.08 -26.00 -32.20
CA PHE A 20 31.38 -26.62 -31.93
C PHE A 20 31.87 -27.48 -33.11
N ALA A 21 31.03 -28.37 -33.61
CA ALA A 21 31.37 -29.25 -34.73
C ALA A 21 31.62 -28.50 -36.04
N GLU A 22 30.97 -27.35 -36.25
CA GLU A 22 31.12 -26.49 -37.43
C GLU A 22 32.30 -25.50 -37.31
N GLY A 23 33.10 -25.58 -36.24
CA GLY A 23 34.30 -24.73 -36.04
C GLY A 23 33.98 -23.26 -35.74
N SER A 24 32.74 -22.96 -35.34
CA SER A 24 32.27 -21.62 -35.00
C SER A 24 32.48 -21.26 -33.52
N LEU A 25 33.04 -22.19 -32.73
CA LEU A 25 33.57 -21.95 -31.39
C LEU A 25 35.04 -21.53 -31.45
N ALA A 26 35.38 -20.42 -30.79
CA ALA A 26 36.79 -20.10 -30.55
C ALA A 26 37.42 -21.10 -29.56
N PRO A 27 38.74 -21.36 -29.61
CA PRO A 27 39.42 -22.36 -28.77
C PRO A 27 39.28 -22.15 -27.26
N ASP A 28 38.90 -20.95 -26.84
CA ASP A 28 38.68 -20.53 -25.44
C ASP A 28 37.22 -20.66 -24.97
N GLY A 29 36.34 -21.22 -25.82
CA GLY A 29 34.95 -21.51 -25.50
C GLY A 29 33.97 -20.38 -25.81
N LEU A 30 34.37 -19.36 -26.57
CA LEU A 30 33.50 -18.24 -26.94
C LEU A 30 32.76 -18.48 -28.26
N VAL A 31 31.47 -18.09 -28.31
CA VAL A 31 30.63 -18.09 -29.52
C VAL A 31 29.85 -16.78 -29.64
N PRO A 32 29.77 -16.16 -30.83
CA PRO A 32 28.92 -15.00 -31.05
C PRO A 32 27.44 -15.28 -30.74
N SER A 33 26.80 -14.41 -29.95
CA SER A 33 25.39 -14.56 -29.55
C SER A 33 24.40 -14.62 -30.71
N GLU A 34 24.68 -13.89 -31.79
CA GLU A 34 23.86 -13.92 -33.00
C GLU A 34 23.91 -15.29 -33.70
N ALA A 35 25.07 -15.95 -33.72
CA ALA A 35 25.22 -17.26 -34.37
C ALA A 35 24.47 -18.36 -33.61
N ILE A 36 24.57 -18.37 -32.27
CA ILE A 36 23.79 -19.30 -31.43
C ILE A 36 22.31 -18.98 -31.52
N PHE A 37 21.93 -17.70 -31.45
CA PHE A 37 20.53 -17.30 -31.53
C PHE A 37 19.89 -17.73 -32.85
N GLU A 38 20.58 -17.58 -33.98
CA GLU A 38 20.06 -18.05 -35.28
C GLU A 38 19.89 -19.57 -35.33
N LEU A 39 20.90 -20.34 -34.90
CA LEU A 39 20.83 -21.81 -34.87
C LEU A 39 19.74 -22.31 -33.92
N PHE A 40 19.75 -21.79 -32.69
CA PHE A 40 18.76 -22.13 -31.67
C PHE A 40 17.35 -21.75 -32.08
N SER A 41 17.14 -20.53 -32.58
CA SER A 41 15.81 -20.10 -33.01
C SER A 41 15.32 -20.89 -34.22
N LYS A 42 16.22 -21.34 -35.11
CA LYS A 42 15.90 -22.18 -36.26
C LYS A 42 15.56 -23.62 -35.86
N ASP A 43 16.32 -24.21 -34.94
CA ASP A 43 16.07 -25.56 -34.43
C ASP A 43 14.79 -25.58 -33.56
N LEU A 44 14.60 -24.56 -32.73
CA LEU A 44 13.39 -24.38 -31.93
C LEU A 44 12.18 -24.08 -32.81
N PHE A 45 12.34 -23.31 -33.89
CA PHE A 45 11.29 -23.10 -34.90
C PHE A 45 10.92 -24.41 -35.62
N ALA A 46 11.92 -25.22 -35.96
CA ALA A 46 11.70 -26.53 -36.58
C ALA A 46 10.90 -27.49 -35.69
N GLU A 47 11.07 -27.41 -34.36
CA GLU A 47 10.33 -28.21 -33.38
C GLU A 47 8.99 -27.61 -32.92
N CYS A 48 8.87 -26.27 -32.81
CA CYS A 48 7.78 -25.65 -32.05
C CYS A 48 6.62 -25.04 -32.85
N ARG A 49 6.69 -24.89 -34.19
CA ARG A 49 5.58 -24.59 -35.14
C ARG A 49 6.11 -24.04 -36.48
N LYS A 50 5.44 -24.33 -37.60
CA LYS A 50 5.81 -23.89 -38.99
C LYS A 50 4.86 -22.84 -39.59
N ASP A 51 3.99 -22.27 -38.77
CA ASP A 51 2.83 -21.45 -39.15
C ASP A 51 3.06 -19.92 -39.02
N VAL A 52 4.29 -19.52 -38.66
CA VAL A 52 4.78 -18.13 -38.64
C VAL A 52 6.03 -18.06 -39.51
N ARG A 53 6.32 -16.95 -40.21
CA ARG A 53 7.59 -16.86 -40.97
C ARG A 53 8.77 -16.85 -40.00
N LEU A 54 9.85 -17.56 -40.29
CA LEU A 54 11.02 -17.68 -39.39
C LEU A 54 11.50 -16.32 -38.87
N ARG A 55 11.50 -15.26 -39.71
CA ARG A 55 11.84 -13.89 -39.29
C ARG A 55 10.90 -13.30 -38.23
N GLU A 56 9.59 -13.55 -38.33
CA GLU A 56 8.61 -13.05 -37.36
C GLU A 56 8.67 -13.85 -36.05
N PHE A 57 8.97 -15.15 -36.14
CA PHE A 57 9.26 -15.98 -34.98
C PHE A 57 10.53 -15.51 -34.27
N GLN A 58 11.62 -15.28 -35.00
CA GLN A 58 12.87 -14.74 -34.46
C GLN A 58 12.67 -13.36 -33.81
N ALA A 59 11.87 -12.47 -34.41
CA ALA A 59 11.56 -11.15 -33.83
C ALA A 59 10.70 -11.24 -32.54
N LEU A 60 9.82 -12.24 -32.44
CA LEU A 60 9.07 -12.54 -31.21
C LEU A 60 9.98 -13.13 -30.13
N MET A 61 10.92 -13.98 -30.52
CA MET A 61 11.88 -14.62 -29.63
C MET A 61 12.89 -13.61 -29.07
N GLN A 62 13.32 -12.62 -29.86
CA GLN A 62 14.11 -11.47 -29.38
C GLN A 62 13.35 -10.55 -28.40
N ARG A 63 12.05 -10.75 -28.20
CA ARG A 63 11.22 -9.99 -27.25
C ARG A 63 10.67 -10.87 -26.13
N SER A 64 10.99 -12.15 -26.13
CA SER A 64 10.57 -13.12 -25.14
C SER A 64 11.56 -13.08 -23.98
N PRO A 65 11.14 -12.66 -22.76
CA PRO A 65 12.03 -12.60 -21.60
C PRO A 65 12.71 -13.94 -21.34
N LEU A 66 11.97 -15.04 -21.49
CA LEU A 66 12.47 -16.39 -21.27
C LEU A 66 13.62 -16.76 -22.23
N VAL A 67 13.57 -16.28 -23.46
CA VAL A 67 14.55 -16.58 -24.50
C VAL A 67 15.73 -15.63 -24.41
N LEU A 68 15.51 -14.38 -23.99
CA LEU A 68 16.57 -13.42 -23.70
C LEU A 68 17.33 -13.83 -22.44
N GLU A 69 16.66 -14.35 -21.42
CA GLU A 69 17.26 -14.90 -20.19
C GLU A 69 18.06 -16.18 -20.46
N THR A 70 17.68 -16.97 -21.48
CA THR A 70 18.46 -18.15 -21.92
C THR A 70 19.55 -17.76 -22.97
N LEU A 71 19.24 -16.72 -23.74
CA LEU A 71 19.86 -15.98 -24.88
C LEU A 71 21.02 -15.01 -24.68
N LEU A 72 21.12 -14.39 -23.51
CA LEU A 72 21.96 -13.22 -23.37
C LEU A 72 22.68 -13.30 -22.03
N PRO A 73 24.01 -13.28 -22.02
CA PRO A 73 24.71 -12.81 -20.84
C PRO A 73 24.53 -11.29 -20.74
N GLU A 74 24.89 -10.73 -19.59
CA GLU A 74 24.80 -9.31 -19.20
C GLU A 74 24.82 -8.28 -20.36
N PRO A 75 24.08 -7.15 -20.23
CA PRO A 75 23.74 -6.22 -21.32
C PRO A 75 24.91 -5.65 -22.16
N ASP A 76 26.17 -5.80 -21.72
CA ASP A 76 27.36 -5.30 -22.40
C ASP A 76 28.20 -6.38 -23.13
N ARG A 77 27.83 -7.67 -23.10
CA ARG A 77 28.59 -8.75 -23.77
C ARG A 77 27.85 -9.32 -25.00
N ARG A 78 28.49 -9.29 -26.17
CA ARG A 78 27.97 -9.85 -27.45
C ARG A 78 28.36 -11.31 -27.71
N GLU A 79 29.09 -11.94 -26.80
CA GLU A 79 29.63 -13.29 -26.95
C GLU A 79 29.22 -14.17 -25.76
N TYR A 80 28.95 -15.44 -26.05
CA TYR A 80 28.65 -16.49 -25.08
C TYR A 80 29.91 -17.26 -24.71
N ARG A 81 30.16 -17.41 -23.41
CA ARG A 81 31.19 -18.33 -22.92
C ARG A 81 30.55 -19.65 -22.55
N VAL A 82 30.92 -20.69 -23.28
CA VAL A 82 30.45 -22.05 -23.10
C VAL A 82 31.48 -22.78 -22.25
N ASP A 83 31.05 -23.30 -21.09
CA ASP A 83 31.91 -24.14 -20.25
C ASP A 83 32.06 -25.52 -20.90
N LEU A 84 33.10 -25.64 -21.73
CA LEU A 84 33.42 -26.85 -22.48
C LEU A 84 33.66 -28.07 -21.58
N GLY A 85 34.15 -27.86 -20.35
CA GLY A 85 34.39 -28.95 -19.40
C GLY A 85 33.10 -29.65 -19.03
N ARG A 86 32.07 -28.88 -18.66
CA ARG A 86 30.76 -29.39 -18.26
C ARG A 86 29.97 -30.03 -19.42
N LEU A 87 30.11 -29.49 -20.63
CA LEU A 87 29.47 -30.06 -21.84
C LEU A 87 30.14 -31.35 -22.32
N LEU A 88 31.42 -31.54 -22.05
CA LEU A 88 32.15 -32.78 -22.35
C LEU A 88 31.95 -33.84 -21.27
N GLU A 89 31.86 -33.45 -19.99
CA GLU A 89 31.53 -34.34 -18.87
C GLU A 89 30.11 -34.94 -18.98
N GLU A 90 29.14 -34.20 -19.50
CA GLU A 90 27.76 -34.68 -19.66
C GLU A 90 27.53 -35.52 -20.93
N ALA A 91 28.53 -35.62 -21.83
CA ALA A 91 28.42 -36.32 -23.11
C ALA A 91 29.03 -37.75 -23.11
N GLY A 92 29.66 -38.22 -22.04
CA GLY A 92 30.19 -39.57 -21.98
C GLY A 92 30.79 -39.99 -20.64
N GLU A 93 30.16 -41.03 -20.06
CA GLU A 93 30.66 -42.01 -19.06
C GLU A 93 31.24 -41.52 -17.71
N THR A 94 30.46 -41.81 -16.67
CA THR A 94 30.81 -42.14 -15.27
C THR A 94 32.19 -41.74 -14.73
N GLU A 95 32.22 -40.89 -13.69
CA GLU A 95 32.85 -41.26 -12.41
C GLU A 95 32.42 -40.39 -11.22
N LYS A 96 32.53 -41.00 -10.04
CA LYS A 96 31.95 -40.63 -8.74
C LYS A 96 32.50 -39.32 -8.16
N VAL A 97 31.63 -38.50 -7.56
CA VAL A 97 32.04 -37.59 -6.46
C VAL A 97 30.95 -37.52 -5.36
N VAL A 98 31.35 -38.10 -4.22
CA VAL A 98 30.98 -37.89 -2.81
C VAL A 98 29.72 -37.08 -2.47
N GLU A 99 28.77 -37.78 -1.84
CA GLU A 99 27.66 -37.21 -1.05
C GLU A 99 28.20 -36.41 0.15
N GLU A 100 27.85 -35.12 0.24
CA GLU A 100 27.69 -34.45 1.53
C GLU A 100 26.20 -34.28 1.82
N ALA A 101 25.77 -34.86 2.94
CA ALA A 101 24.39 -34.92 3.36
C ALA A 101 23.81 -33.53 3.66
N VAL A 102 22.86 -33.08 2.85
CA VAL A 102 21.93 -32.01 3.21
C VAL A 102 20.86 -32.60 4.13
N ASP A 103 20.73 -32.02 5.33
CA ASP A 103 19.74 -32.42 6.35
C ASP A 103 18.30 -32.18 5.86
N PRO A 104 17.54 -33.22 5.44
CA PRO A 104 16.24 -33.09 4.80
C PRO A 104 15.14 -32.56 5.74
N VAL A 105 15.45 -32.44 7.04
CA VAL A 105 14.53 -31.95 8.06
C VAL A 105 14.38 -30.42 8.01
N LYS A 106 15.40 -29.68 7.54
CA LYS A 106 15.35 -28.20 7.49
C LYS A 106 14.54 -27.66 6.31
N SER A 107 14.63 -28.28 5.13
CA SER A 107 13.90 -27.85 3.92
C SER A 107 12.39 -28.05 4.07
N ALA A 108 11.95 -29.18 4.64
CA ALA A 108 10.53 -29.45 4.90
C ALA A 108 9.91 -28.48 5.93
N LYS A 109 10.68 -28.04 6.93
CA LYS A 109 10.24 -27.05 7.94
C LYS A 109 10.09 -25.64 7.35
N LEU A 110 10.94 -25.25 6.40
CA LEU A 110 10.85 -23.94 5.76
C LEU A 110 9.64 -23.87 4.82
N SER A 111 9.44 -24.89 3.97
CA SER A 111 8.27 -24.98 3.06
C SER A 111 6.94 -24.91 3.82
N SER A 112 6.82 -25.67 4.92
CA SER A 112 5.60 -25.64 5.74
C SER A 112 5.34 -24.27 6.41
N LYS A 113 6.39 -23.54 6.80
CA LYS A 113 6.25 -22.18 7.36
C LYS A 113 5.77 -21.18 6.28
N VAL A 114 6.26 -21.30 5.06
CA VAL A 114 5.84 -20.47 3.91
C VAL A 114 4.37 -20.71 3.57
N ASP A 115 3.95 -21.98 3.49
CA ASP A 115 2.55 -22.35 3.22
C ASP A 115 1.60 -21.83 4.30
N LEU A 116 2.01 -21.90 5.57
CA LEU A 116 1.24 -21.34 6.69
C LEU A 116 1.09 -19.82 6.58
N LEU A 117 2.17 -19.11 6.22
CA LEU A 117 2.15 -17.66 6.08
C LEU A 117 1.25 -17.23 4.91
N ILE A 118 1.41 -17.86 3.74
CA ILE A 118 0.55 -17.62 2.57
C ILE A 118 -0.90 -17.93 2.90
N GLY A 119 -1.17 -19.04 3.60
CA GLY A 119 -2.49 -19.40 4.09
C GLY A 119 -3.08 -18.34 5.04
N GLY A 120 -2.28 -17.79 5.96
CA GLY A 120 -2.66 -16.70 6.86
C GLY A 120 -2.98 -15.41 6.11
N ILE A 121 -2.16 -15.04 5.13
CA ILE A 121 -2.36 -13.88 4.25
C ILE A 121 -3.65 -14.04 3.44
N GLN A 122 -3.92 -15.23 2.91
CA GLN A 122 -5.15 -15.53 2.19
C GLN A 122 -6.38 -15.44 3.10
N LYS A 123 -6.30 -15.89 4.36
CA LYS A 123 -7.36 -15.70 5.36
C LYS A 123 -7.65 -14.21 5.61
N CYS A 124 -6.61 -13.35 5.62
CA CYS A 124 -6.75 -11.89 5.68
C CYS A 124 -7.26 -11.27 4.39
N ALA A 125 -7.07 -11.89 3.23
CA ALA A 125 -7.67 -11.39 1.99
C ALA A 125 -9.19 -11.68 1.95
N LEU A 126 -9.60 -12.74 2.66
CA LEU A 126 -10.98 -13.16 2.88
C LEU A 126 -11.67 -12.46 4.07
N THR A 127 -11.01 -11.51 4.77
CA THR A 127 -11.68 -10.68 5.78
C THR A 127 -12.62 -9.70 5.08
N ARG A 128 -13.82 -10.21 4.85
CA ARG A 128 -15.01 -9.45 4.50
C ARG A 128 -15.32 -8.47 5.65
N HIS A 129 -14.68 -7.30 5.64
CA HIS A 129 -15.22 -6.11 6.32
C HIS A 129 -16.51 -5.61 5.66
N GLU A 130 -16.78 -6.12 4.47
CA GLU A 130 -18.06 -6.02 3.77
C GLU A 130 -19.02 -7.00 4.43
N SER A 131 -20.09 -6.49 5.02
CA SER A 131 -21.20 -7.35 5.41
C SER A 131 -21.61 -8.18 4.19
N ASP A 132 -22.08 -9.42 4.35
CA ASP A 132 -22.58 -10.24 3.22
C ASP A 132 -23.71 -9.52 2.42
N GLU A 133 -24.22 -8.39 2.91
CA GLU A 133 -25.18 -7.48 2.25
C GLU A 133 -24.54 -6.48 1.24
N ASP A 134 -23.24 -6.22 1.35
CA ASP A 134 -22.53 -5.21 0.54
C ASP A 134 -22.01 -5.75 -0.80
N LEU A 135 -21.78 -7.07 -0.90
CA LEU A 135 -21.32 -7.73 -2.13
C LEU A 135 -22.48 -7.96 -3.10
N THR A 136 -22.56 -7.16 -4.17
CA THR A 136 -23.28 -7.60 -5.38
C THR A 136 -22.48 -8.72 -6.03
N ALA A 137 -22.77 -9.96 -5.68
CA ALA A 137 -22.26 -11.10 -6.42
C ALA A 137 -22.95 -11.12 -7.79
N LEU A 138 -22.19 -10.79 -8.85
CA LEU A 138 -22.59 -11.13 -10.21
C LEU A 138 -22.48 -12.65 -10.34
N VAL A 139 -23.59 -13.31 -10.64
CA VAL A 139 -23.58 -14.75 -10.91
C VAL A 139 -23.62 -14.95 -12.41
N VAL A 140 -22.62 -15.67 -12.90
CA VAL A 140 -22.68 -16.25 -14.22
C VAL A 140 -23.40 -17.58 -14.15
N LYS A 141 -24.56 -17.63 -14.80
CA LYS A 141 -25.29 -18.87 -15.01
C LYS A 141 -24.84 -19.48 -16.33
N ILE A 142 -24.34 -20.71 -16.27
CA ILE A 142 -24.07 -21.54 -17.43
C ILE A 142 -25.11 -22.65 -17.48
N LYS A 143 -25.70 -22.84 -18.66
CA LYS A 143 -26.65 -23.93 -18.89
C LYS A 143 -26.25 -24.70 -20.14
N HIS A 144 -26.02 -26.01 -19.99
CA HIS A 144 -25.87 -26.91 -21.13
C HIS A 144 -27.13 -26.89 -22.02
N VAL A 145 -26.95 -26.80 -23.33
CA VAL A 145 -28.05 -26.72 -24.31
C VAL A 145 -28.15 -28.02 -25.09
N THR A 146 -27.06 -28.40 -25.77
CA THR A 146 -27.04 -29.60 -26.60
C THR A 146 -25.61 -30.06 -26.85
N THR A 147 -25.43 -31.35 -27.06
CA THR A 147 -24.19 -31.94 -27.56
C THR A 147 -24.54 -32.76 -28.79
N VAL A 148 -23.80 -32.58 -29.87
CA VAL A 148 -23.93 -33.37 -31.09
C VAL A 148 -22.61 -34.02 -31.45
N SER A 149 -22.67 -35.21 -32.02
CA SER A 149 -21.53 -35.93 -32.60
C SER A 149 -21.64 -35.93 -34.12
N ARG A 150 -20.51 -35.76 -34.80
CA ARG A 150 -20.39 -35.82 -36.27
C ARG A 150 -19.07 -36.48 -36.65
N TRP A 151 -18.95 -36.91 -37.91
CA TRP A 151 -17.70 -37.50 -38.41
C TRP A 151 -16.55 -36.48 -38.35
N PHE A 152 -15.38 -36.95 -37.91
CA PHE A 152 -14.17 -36.14 -37.94
C PHE A 152 -13.67 -36.00 -39.38
N LEU A 153 -13.46 -34.77 -39.84
CA LEU A 153 -12.90 -34.46 -41.16
C LEU A 153 -11.51 -33.86 -40.94
N PRO A 154 -10.42 -34.61 -41.17
CA PRO A 154 -9.05 -34.15 -40.95
C PRO A 154 -8.68 -32.89 -41.75
N ASP A 155 -9.25 -32.77 -42.94
CA ASP A 155 -8.96 -31.69 -43.90
C ASP A 155 -9.78 -30.42 -43.65
N TYR A 156 -10.81 -30.49 -42.79
CA TYR A 156 -11.64 -29.34 -42.48
C TYR A 156 -10.98 -28.46 -41.40
N LYS A 157 -10.57 -27.25 -41.78
CA LYS A 157 -10.09 -26.21 -40.84
C LYS A 157 -11.09 -25.08 -40.76
N LEU A 158 -11.50 -24.71 -39.54
CA LEU A 158 -12.35 -23.55 -39.35
C LEU A 158 -11.55 -22.28 -39.71
N SER A 159 -12.08 -21.49 -40.65
CA SER A 159 -11.52 -20.21 -41.07
C SER A 159 -12.48 -19.08 -40.69
N GLY A 160 -12.04 -17.82 -40.75
CA GLY A 160 -12.94 -16.67 -40.57
C GLY A 160 -14.10 -16.61 -41.58
N LYS A 161 -14.07 -17.47 -42.60
CA LYS A 161 -15.07 -17.58 -43.65
C LYS A 161 -15.90 -18.87 -43.60
N SER A 162 -15.82 -19.68 -42.55
CA SER A 162 -16.53 -20.97 -42.49
C SER A 162 -17.46 -21.14 -41.31
N CYS A 163 -18.49 -21.96 -41.48
CA CYS A 163 -19.50 -22.21 -40.44
C CYS A 163 -19.07 -23.35 -39.50
N ILE A 164 -19.01 -23.10 -38.19
CA ILE A 164 -18.63 -24.12 -37.20
C ILE A 164 -19.65 -25.26 -37.07
N VAL A 165 -20.93 -24.96 -37.34
CA VAL A 165 -22.02 -25.92 -37.24
C VAL A 165 -22.13 -26.76 -38.52
N CYS A 166 -22.28 -26.12 -39.68
CA CYS A 166 -22.53 -26.78 -40.96
C CYS A 166 -21.28 -27.12 -41.78
N ARG A 167 -20.09 -26.65 -41.39
CA ARG A 167 -18.83 -26.81 -42.14
C ARG A 167 -18.84 -26.27 -43.58
N LEU A 168 -19.71 -25.29 -43.85
CA LEU A 168 -19.80 -24.64 -45.15
C LEU A 168 -18.79 -23.49 -45.24
N ASP A 169 -17.92 -23.52 -46.24
CA ASP A 169 -17.02 -22.41 -46.59
C ASP A 169 -17.78 -21.36 -47.40
N LEU A 170 -17.68 -20.10 -46.96
CA LEU A 170 -18.35 -18.95 -47.57
C LEU A 170 -17.30 -18.02 -48.20
N GLN A 171 -17.71 -17.19 -49.16
CA GLN A 171 -16.75 -16.40 -49.92
C GLN A 171 -16.38 -15.07 -49.23
N SER A 172 -17.26 -14.55 -48.37
CA SER A 172 -17.06 -13.29 -47.63
C SER A 172 -17.59 -13.35 -46.19
N GLU A 173 -17.04 -12.50 -45.30
CA GLU A 173 -17.53 -12.35 -43.92
C GLU A 173 -19.00 -11.90 -43.85
N GLN A 174 -19.46 -11.10 -44.83
CA GLN A 174 -20.86 -10.70 -44.92
C GLN A 174 -21.78 -11.91 -45.16
N GLN A 175 -21.37 -12.85 -46.02
CA GLN A 175 -22.10 -14.10 -46.23
C GLN A 175 -22.09 -14.98 -44.98
N VAL A 176 -21.00 -14.99 -44.20
CA VAL A 176 -20.93 -15.70 -42.90
C VAL A 176 -21.96 -15.16 -41.92
N HIS A 177 -22.00 -13.84 -41.74
CA HIS A 177 -22.99 -13.21 -40.86
C HIS A 177 -24.43 -13.48 -41.30
N GLN A 178 -24.69 -13.40 -42.61
CA GLN A 178 -26.00 -13.71 -43.18
C GLN A 178 -26.37 -15.19 -42.97
N HIS A 179 -25.44 -16.11 -43.22
CA HIS A 179 -25.64 -17.54 -43.00
C HIS A 179 -25.96 -17.87 -41.53
N TYR A 180 -25.20 -17.36 -40.57
CA TYR A 180 -25.50 -17.57 -39.14
C TYR A 180 -26.85 -16.97 -38.75
N ARG A 181 -27.22 -15.82 -39.31
CA ARG A 181 -28.53 -15.19 -39.08
C ARG A 181 -29.68 -16.05 -39.61
N GLU A 182 -29.60 -16.52 -40.84
CA GLU A 182 -30.68 -17.23 -41.53
C GLU A 182 -30.79 -18.70 -41.12
N LYS A 183 -29.65 -19.41 -40.94
CA LYS A 183 -29.62 -20.85 -40.66
C LYS A 183 -29.56 -21.21 -39.18
N HIS A 184 -28.92 -20.38 -38.34
CA HIS A 184 -28.71 -20.69 -36.92
C HIS A 184 -29.42 -19.74 -35.94
N GLY A 185 -29.79 -18.53 -36.39
CA GLY A 185 -30.52 -17.55 -35.62
C GLY A 185 -29.71 -16.86 -34.52
N LEU A 186 -30.32 -15.85 -33.87
CA LEU A 186 -29.67 -14.96 -32.89
C LEU A 186 -29.03 -15.66 -31.66
N ALA A 187 -29.59 -16.79 -31.25
CA ALA A 187 -29.11 -17.56 -30.09
C ALA A 187 -28.26 -18.78 -30.49
N LEU A 188 -27.94 -18.92 -31.78
CA LEU A 188 -27.25 -20.05 -32.41
C LEU A 188 -27.85 -21.41 -32.02
N LYS A 189 -28.77 -21.95 -32.82
CA LYS A 189 -29.32 -23.29 -32.57
C LYS A 189 -28.56 -24.35 -33.39
N ILE A 190 -28.12 -25.40 -32.70
CA ILE A 190 -27.58 -26.62 -33.33
C ILE A 190 -28.70 -27.65 -33.41
N THR A 191 -29.22 -27.90 -34.61
CA THR A 191 -30.25 -28.91 -34.88
C THR A 191 -29.63 -30.20 -35.41
N PRO A 192 -29.88 -31.37 -34.79
CA PRO A 192 -29.52 -32.66 -35.38
C PRO A 192 -30.34 -32.90 -36.65
N ASP A 193 -29.70 -33.27 -37.75
CA ASP A 193 -30.36 -33.52 -39.04
C ASP A 193 -30.51 -35.02 -39.38
N GLY A 194 -30.00 -35.90 -38.51
CA GLY A 194 -30.18 -37.35 -38.58
C GLY A 194 -29.36 -38.07 -39.67
N LYS A 195 -28.75 -37.36 -40.62
CA LYS A 195 -27.91 -37.94 -41.67
C LYS A 195 -26.41 -37.80 -41.39
N GLU A 196 -25.96 -36.65 -40.89
CA GLU A 196 -24.54 -36.39 -40.62
C GLU A 196 -24.27 -36.00 -39.17
N VAL A 197 -25.25 -35.39 -38.48
CA VAL A 197 -25.13 -34.91 -37.10
C VAL A 197 -26.10 -35.65 -36.19
N ARG A 198 -25.57 -36.38 -35.20
CA ARG A 198 -26.35 -37.16 -34.23
C ARG A 198 -26.33 -36.51 -32.85
N LYS A 199 -27.42 -36.61 -32.09
CA LYS A 199 -27.47 -36.13 -30.71
C LYS A 199 -26.61 -37.03 -29.81
N ALA A 200 -25.80 -36.42 -28.95
CA ALA A 200 -24.92 -37.10 -28.01
C ALA A 200 -25.14 -36.62 -26.57
N LYS A 201 -24.62 -37.36 -25.58
CA LYS A 201 -24.58 -36.91 -24.17
C LYS A 201 -23.36 -36.02 -23.95
N THR A 202 -23.49 -35.01 -23.09
CA THR A 202 -22.35 -34.18 -22.67
C THR A 202 -21.25 -35.04 -22.06
N LYS A 203 -20.00 -34.69 -22.37
CA LYS A 203 -18.80 -35.34 -21.82
C LYS A 203 -17.98 -34.41 -20.92
N LEU A 204 -18.37 -33.14 -20.80
CA LEU A 204 -17.60 -32.11 -20.09
C LEU A 204 -18.50 -31.38 -19.08
N GLU A 205 -17.93 -31.03 -17.92
CA GLU A 205 -18.53 -30.07 -17.01
C GLU A 205 -17.92 -28.69 -17.29
N VAL A 206 -18.78 -27.68 -17.44
CA VAL A 206 -18.38 -26.32 -17.78
C VAL A 206 -18.84 -25.37 -16.68
N SER A 207 -17.89 -24.66 -16.10
CA SER A 207 -18.12 -23.59 -15.14
C SER A 207 -17.36 -22.34 -15.56
N MET A 208 -17.70 -21.19 -14.98
CA MET A 208 -17.01 -19.93 -15.26
C MET A 208 -16.81 -19.16 -13.98
N ARG A 209 -15.57 -18.75 -13.75
CA ARG A 209 -15.22 -17.76 -12.74
C ARG A 209 -15.25 -16.41 -13.44
N PHE A 210 -16.32 -15.67 -13.19
CA PHE A 210 -16.50 -14.34 -13.74
C PHE A 210 -16.13 -13.28 -12.72
N ASP A 211 -15.23 -12.41 -13.12
CA ASP A 211 -14.82 -11.26 -12.33
C ASP A 211 -14.94 -10.01 -13.19
N GLN A 212 -15.88 -9.12 -12.84
CA GLN A 212 -16.13 -7.89 -13.60
C GLN A 212 -14.98 -6.88 -13.55
N CYS A 213 -14.05 -7.03 -12.60
CA CYS A 213 -12.93 -6.11 -12.39
C CYS A 213 -11.67 -6.50 -13.18
N GLN A 214 -11.62 -7.71 -13.73
CA GLN A 214 -10.48 -8.19 -14.53
C GLN A 214 -10.68 -7.90 -16.03
N LEU A 215 -9.59 -7.93 -16.81
CA LEU A 215 -9.67 -7.81 -18.27
C LEU A 215 -10.28 -9.06 -18.93
N SER A 216 -10.17 -10.20 -18.27
CA SER A 216 -10.65 -11.50 -18.73
C SER A 216 -11.10 -12.38 -17.56
N SER A 217 -12.15 -13.15 -17.78
CA SER A 217 -12.67 -14.18 -16.88
C SER A 217 -12.24 -15.57 -17.34
N THR A 218 -12.31 -16.58 -16.46
CA THR A 218 -11.88 -17.94 -16.81
C THR A 218 -13.06 -18.87 -16.96
N VAL A 219 -13.23 -19.48 -18.14
CA VAL A 219 -14.13 -20.63 -18.36
C VAL A 219 -13.36 -21.90 -18.03
N GLN A 220 -13.83 -22.66 -17.06
CA GLN A 220 -13.23 -23.91 -16.63
C GLN A 220 -13.98 -25.09 -17.27
N ILE A 221 -13.24 -25.99 -17.90
CA ILE A 221 -13.75 -27.19 -18.55
C ILE A 221 -13.14 -28.38 -17.84
N ARG A 222 -13.98 -29.25 -17.29
CA ARG A 222 -13.58 -30.47 -16.60
C ARG A 222 -14.00 -31.70 -17.39
N ASN A 223 -13.07 -32.65 -17.53
CA ASN A 223 -13.38 -33.96 -18.12
C ASN A 223 -14.07 -34.85 -17.07
N CYS A 224 -15.35 -35.16 -17.28
CA CYS A 224 -16.13 -36.01 -16.37
C CYS A 224 -16.21 -37.47 -16.82
N LYS A 225 -15.41 -37.87 -17.81
CA LYS A 225 -15.37 -39.24 -18.33
C LYS A 225 -14.10 -39.96 -17.88
N ALA A 226 -14.19 -41.28 -17.78
CA ALA A 226 -13.07 -42.17 -17.47
C ALA A 226 -12.06 -42.32 -18.63
N VAL A 227 -12.20 -41.52 -19.69
CA VAL A 227 -11.38 -41.57 -20.90
C VAL A 227 -10.84 -40.18 -21.21
N ARG A 228 -9.61 -40.13 -21.74
CA ARG A 228 -8.95 -38.88 -22.14
C ARG A 228 -9.74 -38.19 -23.26
N LEU A 229 -9.92 -36.88 -23.12
CA LEU A 229 -10.59 -36.03 -24.11
C LEU A 229 -9.60 -34.99 -24.65
N ASN A 230 -9.63 -34.77 -25.96
CA ASN A 230 -8.86 -33.75 -26.66
C ASN A 230 -9.81 -32.59 -27.00
N VAL A 231 -9.72 -31.48 -26.27
CA VAL A 231 -10.46 -30.24 -26.57
C VAL A 231 -9.77 -29.56 -27.74
N VAL A 232 -10.42 -29.59 -28.90
CA VAL A 232 -9.91 -29.10 -30.17
C VAL A 232 -9.99 -27.57 -30.23
N SER A 233 -11.12 -27.00 -29.85
CA SER A 233 -11.33 -25.55 -29.88
C SER A 233 -12.47 -25.08 -28.99
N VAL A 234 -12.41 -23.82 -28.57
CA VAL A 234 -13.37 -23.16 -27.69
C VAL A 234 -13.75 -21.82 -28.33
N TYR A 235 -15.03 -21.60 -28.58
CA TYR A 235 -15.55 -20.37 -29.20
C TYR A 235 -16.66 -19.74 -28.38
N LEU A 236 -16.77 -18.42 -28.47
CA LEU A 236 -17.88 -17.64 -27.94
C LEU A 236 -18.63 -16.97 -29.09
N PHE A 237 -19.93 -17.25 -29.20
CA PHE A 237 -20.80 -16.64 -30.20
C PHE A 237 -21.63 -15.51 -29.58
N HIS A 238 -21.60 -14.34 -30.22
CA HIS A 238 -22.31 -13.12 -29.80
C HIS A 238 -23.52 -12.83 -30.72
N ASN A 239 -24.56 -12.15 -30.19
CA ASN A 239 -25.78 -11.77 -30.93
C ASN A 239 -25.57 -10.85 -32.17
N ARG A 240 -24.32 -10.46 -32.48
CA ARG A 240 -23.94 -9.75 -33.71
C ARG A 240 -23.51 -10.72 -34.82
N PHE A 241 -23.74 -12.01 -34.63
CA PHE A 241 -23.37 -13.09 -35.55
C PHE A 241 -21.85 -13.24 -35.75
N GLN A 242 -21.08 -12.85 -34.73
CA GLN A 242 -19.64 -12.98 -34.70
C GLN A 242 -19.22 -14.15 -33.81
N LEU A 243 -18.32 -14.98 -34.33
CA LEU A 243 -17.70 -16.11 -33.64
C LEU A 243 -16.31 -15.68 -33.16
N TYR A 244 -16.12 -15.62 -31.85
CA TYR A 244 -14.83 -15.27 -31.24
C TYR A 244 -14.11 -16.54 -30.79
N ALA A 245 -12.90 -16.77 -31.29
CA ALA A 245 -12.08 -17.89 -30.86
C ALA A 245 -11.41 -17.57 -29.51
N ILE A 246 -11.76 -18.34 -28.48
CA ILE A 246 -11.10 -18.25 -27.18
C ILE A 246 -9.74 -18.95 -27.23
N ARG A 247 -9.61 -19.98 -28.08
CA ARG A 247 -8.36 -20.69 -28.36
C ARG A 247 -8.37 -21.26 -29.77
N GLU A 248 -7.35 -20.94 -30.57
CA GLU A 248 -7.24 -21.41 -31.96
C GLU A 248 -6.28 -22.58 -32.17
N GLN A 249 -5.24 -22.78 -31.33
CA GLN A 249 -4.39 -24.01 -31.25
C GLN A 249 -3.18 -23.80 -30.31
N PRO A 250 -2.60 -24.88 -29.71
CA PRO A 250 -2.83 -26.29 -30.00
C PRO A 250 -3.96 -26.88 -29.14
N THR A 251 -4.43 -28.09 -29.48
CA THR A 251 -5.46 -28.82 -28.72
C THR A 251 -5.07 -29.02 -27.25
N THR A 252 -6.05 -29.08 -26.35
CA THR A 252 -5.83 -29.39 -24.92
C THR A 252 -6.20 -30.83 -24.65
N ASP A 253 -5.26 -31.64 -24.21
CA ASP A 253 -5.60 -32.95 -23.64
C ASP A 253 -6.08 -32.78 -22.19
N LEU A 254 -7.19 -33.43 -21.86
CA LEU A 254 -7.78 -33.47 -20.53
C LEU A 254 -7.88 -34.92 -20.06
N GLU A 255 -7.14 -35.25 -19.02
CA GLU A 255 -7.25 -36.54 -18.33
C GLU A 255 -8.57 -36.66 -17.56
N PRO A 256 -9.03 -37.89 -17.24
CA PRO A 256 -10.20 -38.09 -16.40
C PRO A 256 -10.13 -37.28 -15.09
N GLY A 257 -11.13 -36.43 -14.85
CA GLY A 257 -11.22 -35.58 -13.66
C GLY A 257 -10.45 -34.25 -13.75
N GLU A 258 -9.57 -34.07 -14.75
CA GLU A 258 -8.77 -32.86 -14.94
C GLU A 258 -9.64 -31.66 -15.36
N THR A 259 -9.28 -30.48 -14.87
CA THR A 259 -9.94 -29.21 -15.20
C THR A 259 -8.95 -28.24 -15.83
N HIS A 260 -9.30 -27.65 -16.96
CA HIS A 260 -8.50 -26.62 -17.62
C HIS A 260 -9.26 -25.31 -17.80
N GLY A 261 -8.57 -24.19 -17.58
CA GLY A 261 -9.12 -22.85 -17.72
C GLY A 261 -8.82 -22.22 -19.07
N PHE A 262 -9.81 -21.55 -19.65
CA PHE A 262 -9.70 -20.76 -20.87
C PHE A 262 -10.07 -19.30 -20.58
N LEU A 263 -9.18 -18.37 -20.91
CA LEU A 263 -9.37 -16.94 -20.64
C LEU A 263 -10.32 -16.32 -21.67
N VAL A 264 -11.38 -15.67 -21.19
CA VAL A 264 -12.39 -14.97 -22.00
C VAL A 264 -12.33 -13.49 -21.67
N PRO A 265 -11.99 -12.60 -22.63
CA PRO A 265 -12.00 -11.17 -22.38
C PRO A 265 -13.38 -10.67 -21.91
N ASN A 266 -13.39 -9.93 -20.80
CA ASN A 266 -14.64 -9.44 -20.19
C ASN A 266 -15.33 -8.39 -21.07
N SER A 267 -14.60 -7.72 -21.95
CA SER A 267 -15.16 -6.83 -22.97
C SER A 267 -16.17 -7.51 -23.90
N LEU A 268 -16.10 -8.83 -24.04
CA LEU A 268 -17.03 -9.63 -24.84
C LEU A 268 -18.35 -9.91 -24.10
N LEU A 269 -18.35 -9.87 -22.76
CA LEU A 269 -19.49 -10.19 -21.89
C LEU A 269 -20.11 -8.90 -21.33
N LYS A 270 -21.18 -8.42 -21.97
CA LYS A 270 -21.91 -7.21 -21.57
C LYS A 270 -22.96 -7.52 -20.51
N LYS A 271 -23.11 -6.60 -19.55
CA LYS A 271 -24.21 -6.59 -18.57
C LYS A 271 -25.55 -6.39 -19.30
N ASN A 272 -26.25 -7.48 -19.61
CA ASN A 272 -27.67 -7.49 -20.03
C ASN A 272 -28.20 -8.93 -20.13
N THR A 273 -29.52 -9.08 -20.25
CA THR A 273 -30.28 -10.33 -20.42
C THR A 273 -29.95 -11.16 -21.69
N LEU A 274 -28.89 -10.80 -22.41
CA LEU A 274 -28.49 -11.44 -23.65
C LEU A 274 -27.71 -12.74 -23.37
N LYS A 275 -28.14 -13.84 -24.01
CA LYS A 275 -27.51 -15.15 -23.88
C LYS A 275 -26.34 -15.27 -24.85
N TYR A 276 -25.14 -15.52 -24.33
CA TYR A 276 -23.97 -15.91 -25.12
C TYR A 276 -24.00 -17.41 -25.36
N SER A 277 -23.53 -17.87 -26.52
CA SER A 277 -23.34 -19.30 -26.78
C SER A 277 -21.86 -19.65 -26.75
N LEU A 278 -21.45 -20.41 -25.74
CA LEU A 278 -20.13 -21.04 -25.68
C LEU A 278 -20.19 -22.36 -26.44
N LEU A 279 -19.25 -22.55 -27.36
CA LEU A 279 -19.13 -23.74 -28.20
C LEU A 279 -17.81 -24.44 -27.92
N LEU A 280 -17.89 -25.73 -27.64
CA LEU A 280 -16.76 -26.61 -27.36
C LEU A 280 -16.68 -27.67 -28.44
N VAL A 281 -15.54 -27.77 -29.11
CA VAL A 281 -15.26 -28.86 -30.03
C VAL A 281 -14.23 -29.77 -29.39
N TYR A 282 -14.54 -31.05 -29.25
CA TYR A 282 -13.64 -32.01 -28.62
C TYR A 282 -13.76 -33.41 -29.22
N ARG A 283 -12.74 -34.23 -29.01
CA ARG A 283 -12.64 -35.62 -29.48
C ARG A 283 -12.24 -36.54 -28.34
N GLN A 284 -12.59 -37.80 -28.43
CA GLN A 284 -12.06 -38.83 -27.55
C GLN A 284 -10.87 -39.50 -28.23
N THR A 285 -9.85 -39.88 -27.44
CA THR A 285 -8.70 -40.61 -27.98
C THR A 285 -9.18 -41.90 -28.66
N ASN A 286 -8.80 -42.09 -29.94
CA ASN A 286 -9.19 -43.20 -30.82
C ASN A 286 -10.65 -43.21 -31.33
N ASP A 287 -11.41 -42.11 -31.19
CA ASP A 287 -12.76 -41.97 -31.76
C ASP A 287 -12.71 -41.32 -33.15
N ILE A 288 -13.46 -41.88 -34.11
CA ILE A 288 -13.64 -41.35 -35.47
C ILE A 288 -14.66 -40.20 -35.51
N SER A 289 -15.27 -39.88 -34.37
CA SER A 289 -16.27 -38.83 -34.20
C SER A 289 -15.70 -37.60 -33.48
N GLU A 290 -16.13 -36.42 -33.94
CA GLU A 290 -15.96 -35.14 -33.25
C GLU A 290 -17.26 -34.73 -32.56
N TYR A 291 -17.14 -34.15 -31.37
CA TYR A 291 -18.27 -33.65 -30.59
C TYR A 291 -18.28 -32.12 -30.61
N LEU A 292 -19.45 -31.54 -30.85
CA LEU A 292 -19.72 -30.11 -30.72
C LEU A 292 -20.75 -29.92 -29.60
N GLU A 293 -20.35 -29.23 -28.55
CA GLU A 293 -21.16 -28.99 -27.35
C GLU A 293 -21.43 -27.50 -27.17
N GLN A 294 -22.70 -27.17 -26.88
CA GLN A 294 -23.17 -25.80 -26.71
C GLN A 294 -23.65 -25.54 -25.28
N HIS A 295 -23.18 -24.44 -24.71
CA HIS A 295 -23.63 -23.89 -23.43
C HIS A 295 -24.12 -22.47 -23.59
N HIS A 296 -25.20 -22.10 -22.89
CA HIS A 296 -25.65 -20.71 -22.78
C HIS A 296 -25.05 -20.08 -21.53
N ILE A 297 -24.41 -18.93 -21.71
CA ILE A 297 -23.85 -18.11 -20.63
C ILE A 297 -24.71 -16.86 -20.49
N SER A 298 -25.14 -16.56 -19.26
CA SER A 298 -25.79 -15.30 -18.90
C SER A 298 -25.17 -14.72 -17.64
N VAL A 299 -24.84 -13.44 -17.66
CA VAL A 299 -24.33 -12.68 -16.51
C VAL A 299 -25.52 -11.97 -15.86
N ALA A 300 -25.84 -12.28 -14.60
CA ALA A 300 -26.95 -11.67 -13.87
C ALA A 300 -26.50 -11.09 -12.52
N GLU A 301 -27.08 -9.97 -12.11
CA GLU A 301 -26.93 -9.43 -10.75
C GLU A 301 -27.76 -10.26 -9.76
N ILE A 302 -27.15 -10.71 -8.66
CA ILE A 302 -27.94 -11.15 -7.51
C ILE A 302 -28.58 -9.91 -6.89
N CYS A 303 -29.89 -9.77 -7.04
CA CYS A 303 -30.67 -8.98 -6.10
C CYS A 303 -30.86 -9.82 -4.83
N SER A 304 -30.06 -9.58 -3.80
CA SER A 304 -30.40 -10.01 -2.44
C SER A 304 -31.60 -9.18 -2.00
N ASN A 305 -32.81 -9.70 -2.26
CA ASN A 305 -34.05 -9.29 -1.60
C ASN A 305 -35.12 -10.36 -1.86
N ALA A 306 -35.01 -11.48 -1.14
CA ALA A 306 -36.12 -12.39 -0.93
C ALA A 306 -36.29 -12.54 0.59
N GLY A 307 -36.92 -11.56 1.21
CA GLY A 307 -37.23 -11.61 2.63
C GLY A 307 -37.39 -10.25 3.30
N GLN A 308 -38.33 -9.43 2.84
CA GLN A 308 -39.21 -8.62 3.70
C GLN A 308 -40.09 -7.72 2.82
N SER A 309 -41.38 -8.01 2.87
CA SER A 309 -42.44 -7.17 2.35
C SER A 309 -42.53 -5.86 3.16
N SER A 310 -42.13 -4.74 2.57
CA SER A 310 -42.86 -3.49 2.76
C SER A 310 -42.71 -2.60 1.53
N ARG A 311 -43.85 -2.30 0.90
CA ARG A 311 -43.94 -1.35 -0.20
C ARG A 311 -43.71 0.05 0.36
N ARG A 312 -42.49 0.59 0.22
CA ARG A 312 -42.27 2.03 0.09
C ARG A 312 -41.60 2.30 -1.25
N LYS A 313 -42.28 3.07 -2.10
CA LYS A 313 -41.72 3.67 -3.31
C LYS A 313 -40.70 4.73 -2.90
N HIS A 314 -39.49 4.31 -2.52
CA HIS A 314 -38.31 5.17 -2.66
C HIS A 314 -37.65 4.78 -3.97
N THR A 315 -37.44 5.76 -4.84
CA THR A 315 -36.42 5.69 -5.89
C THR A 315 -35.15 5.14 -5.25
N LYS A 316 -34.74 3.92 -5.61
CA LYS A 316 -33.52 3.29 -5.07
C LYS A 316 -32.32 4.14 -5.50
N GLU A 317 -31.87 5.04 -4.65
CA GLU A 317 -30.62 5.79 -4.84
C GLU A 317 -29.46 4.81 -4.97
N ILE A 318 -28.68 4.91 -6.06
CA ILE A 318 -27.51 4.07 -6.28
C ILE A 318 -26.36 4.64 -5.43
N ARG A 319 -26.00 3.91 -4.39
CA ARG A 319 -24.89 4.25 -3.48
C ARG A 319 -23.56 3.68 -3.97
N LEU A 320 -22.47 4.35 -3.59
CA LEU A 320 -21.12 3.83 -3.72
C LEU A 320 -21.09 2.44 -3.07
N ARG A 321 -20.56 1.46 -3.79
CA ARG A 321 -20.17 0.17 -3.23
C ARG A 321 -18.76 -0.09 -3.72
N PRO A 322 -17.76 -0.14 -2.82
CA PRO A 322 -16.41 -0.46 -3.24
C PRO A 322 -16.40 -1.82 -3.94
N GLY A 323 -15.74 -1.91 -5.10
CA GLY A 323 -15.52 -3.17 -5.80
C GLY A 323 -14.48 -4.06 -5.13
N HIS A 324 -14.34 -5.27 -5.66
CA HIS A 324 -13.37 -6.25 -5.19
C HIS A 324 -11.93 -5.76 -5.42
N LEU A 325 -11.08 -5.90 -4.40
CA LEU A 325 -9.62 -5.78 -4.53
C LEU A 325 -9.02 -7.15 -4.75
N ASP A 326 -7.99 -7.26 -5.59
CA ASP A 326 -7.18 -8.47 -5.64
C ASP A 326 -6.46 -8.73 -4.30
N ASN A 327 -5.98 -9.95 -4.12
CA ASN A 327 -5.34 -10.37 -2.87
C ASN A 327 -3.94 -9.77 -2.69
N TYR A 328 -3.29 -9.36 -3.79
CA TYR A 328 -1.91 -8.88 -3.86
C TYR A 328 -0.99 -9.69 -2.94
N LEU A 329 -0.82 -10.97 -3.28
CA LEU A 329 0.04 -11.88 -2.51
C LEU A 329 1.50 -11.65 -2.91
N PRO A 330 2.44 -11.67 -1.94
CA PRO A 330 3.86 -11.69 -2.26
C PRO A 330 4.22 -12.96 -3.03
N THR A 331 5.32 -12.93 -3.78
CA THR A 331 5.85 -14.12 -4.43
C THR A 331 6.34 -15.14 -3.38
N GLU A 332 6.28 -16.43 -3.71
CA GLU A 332 6.78 -17.50 -2.84
C GLU A 332 8.26 -17.27 -2.50
N LYS A 333 9.07 -16.86 -3.49
CA LYS A 333 10.50 -16.58 -3.31
C LYS A 333 10.80 -15.39 -2.40
N LEU A 334 10.03 -14.30 -2.49
CA LEU A 334 10.18 -13.20 -1.54
C LEU A 334 9.76 -13.65 -0.13
N THR A 335 8.74 -14.49 -0.03
CA THR A 335 8.27 -15.03 1.25
C THR A 335 9.32 -15.94 1.89
N GLU A 336 9.90 -16.87 1.13
CA GLU A 336 11.03 -17.71 1.55
C GLU A 336 12.21 -16.86 2.05
N LEU A 337 12.63 -15.87 1.27
CA LEU A 337 13.77 -15.02 1.61
C LEU A 337 13.54 -14.25 2.91
N VAL A 338 12.37 -13.60 3.07
CA VAL A 338 12.04 -12.84 4.29
C VAL A 338 11.87 -13.75 5.50
N THR A 339 11.23 -14.91 5.34
CA THR A 339 11.02 -15.88 6.44
C THR A 339 12.33 -16.52 6.92
N ASN A 340 13.34 -16.60 6.06
CA ASN A 340 14.68 -17.09 6.36
C ASN A 340 15.66 -15.98 6.77
N ASN A 341 15.16 -14.80 7.21
CA ASN A 341 15.99 -13.65 7.62
C ASN A 341 16.99 -13.20 6.55
N LEU A 342 16.54 -13.17 5.29
CA LEU A 342 17.34 -12.80 4.10
C LEU A 342 18.51 -13.74 3.79
N LYS A 343 18.57 -14.92 4.43
CA LYS A 343 19.57 -15.94 4.07
C LYS A 343 19.14 -16.66 2.81
N ILE A 344 20.05 -16.73 1.85
CA ILE A 344 19.87 -17.49 0.62
C ILE A 344 19.72 -18.98 0.97
N SER A 345 18.80 -19.65 0.29
CA SER A 345 18.62 -21.10 0.39
C SER A 345 19.87 -21.86 -0.10
N PRO A 346 20.13 -23.11 0.39
CA PRO A 346 21.28 -23.90 -0.04
C PRO A 346 21.29 -24.21 -1.55
N GLU A 347 20.10 -24.27 -2.17
CA GLU A 347 19.90 -24.44 -3.61
C GLU A 347 19.14 -23.22 -4.16
N PRO A 348 19.82 -22.08 -4.37
CA PRO A 348 19.15 -20.84 -4.74
C PRO A 348 18.55 -20.90 -6.13
N SER A 349 17.28 -20.49 -6.23
CA SER A 349 16.68 -20.14 -7.53
C SER A 349 17.31 -18.85 -8.08
N ILE A 350 17.36 -18.67 -9.39
CA ILE A 350 17.88 -17.45 -10.04
C ILE A 350 17.24 -16.17 -9.49
N SER A 351 15.96 -16.22 -9.11
CA SER A 351 15.22 -15.08 -8.57
C SER A 351 15.60 -14.68 -7.14
N GLU A 352 16.17 -15.58 -6.34
CA GLU A 352 16.43 -15.31 -4.92
C GLU A 352 17.62 -14.34 -4.71
N PRO A 353 18.77 -14.51 -5.39
CA PRO A 353 19.84 -13.51 -5.40
C PRO A 353 19.37 -12.14 -5.93
N LEU A 354 18.55 -12.11 -6.99
CA LEU A 354 18.04 -10.85 -7.56
C LEU A 354 17.16 -10.07 -6.57
N LEU A 355 16.29 -10.76 -5.83
CA LEU A 355 15.46 -10.15 -4.79
C LEU A 355 16.32 -9.64 -3.63
N LEU A 356 17.33 -10.41 -3.23
CA LEU A 356 18.26 -10.00 -2.20
C LEU A 356 19.06 -8.77 -2.62
N ASP A 357 19.56 -8.74 -3.86
CA ASP A 357 20.28 -7.59 -4.42
C ASP A 357 19.38 -6.35 -4.49
N ALA A 358 18.10 -6.51 -4.85
CA ALA A 358 17.14 -5.41 -4.80
C ALA A 358 16.96 -4.89 -3.37
N ILE A 359 16.78 -5.77 -2.38
CA ILE A 359 16.67 -5.38 -0.96
C ILE A 359 17.95 -4.69 -0.48
N ARG A 360 19.12 -5.22 -0.84
CA ARG A 360 20.43 -4.64 -0.50
C ARG A 360 20.57 -3.26 -1.13
N TYR A 361 20.30 -3.12 -2.43
CA TYR A 361 20.31 -1.87 -3.15
C TYR A 361 19.43 -0.82 -2.47
N LEU A 362 18.22 -1.19 -2.07
CA LEU A 362 17.30 -0.29 -1.35
C LEU A 362 17.82 0.14 0.03
N CYS A 363 18.54 -0.74 0.73
CA CYS A 363 19.11 -0.45 2.05
C CYS A 363 20.41 0.36 1.99
N THR A 364 21.20 0.24 0.93
CA THR A 364 22.55 0.83 0.84
C THR A 364 22.65 2.05 -0.05
N THR A 365 21.70 2.24 -0.98
CA THR A 365 21.73 3.36 -1.93
C THR A 365 21.10 4.60 -1.31
N GLU A 366 21.62 5.77 -1.67
CA GLU A 366 21.07 7.03 -1.18
C GLU A 366 19.58 7.18 -1.55
N PRO A 367 18.75 7.69 -0.61
CA PRO A 367 17.31 7.81 -0.85
C PRO A 367 16.92 8.65 -2.07
N ALA A 368 17.76 9.62 -2.46
CA ALA A 368 17.51 10.50 -3.61
C ALA A 368 17.63 9.78 -4.97
N THR A 369 18.43 8.72 -5.05
CA THR A 369 18.80 8.06 -6.32
C THR A 369 18.29 6.62 -6.44
N ARG A 370 17.86 6.01 -5.34
CA ARG A 370 17.43 4.59 -5.33
C ARG A 370 16.16 4.29 -6.13
N LEU A 371 15.30 5.29 -6.39
CA LEU A 371 14.10 5.11 -7.22
C LEU A 371 14.29 5.83 -8.55
N THR A 372 13.93 5.16 -9.64
CA THR A 372 13.97 5.65 -11.02
C THR A 372 12.65 5.33 -11.71
N PRO A 373 12.28 5.99 -12.82
CA PRO A 373 11.08 5.65 -13.57
C PRO A 373 10.98 4.17 -13.96
N ALA A 374 12.13 3.51 -14.19
CA ALA A 374 12.21 2.12 -14.62
C ALA A 374 11.95 1.12 -13.48
N ASN A 375 12.50 1.38 -12.28
CA ASN A 375 12.38 0.47 -11.13
C ASN A 375 11.26 0.85 -10.15
N TYR A 376 10.57 1.98 -10.38
CA TYR A 376 9.67 2.62 -9.42
C TYR A 376 8.61 1.70 -8.83
N CYS A 377 7.83 1.03 -9.68
CA CYS A 377 6.73 0.19 -9.21
C CYS A 377 7.26 -1.06 -8.49
N ASP A 378 8.30 -1.67 -9.04
CA ASP A 378 8.81 -2.96 -8.55
C ASP A 378 9.52 -2.79 -7.21
N MET A 379 10.33 -1.74 -7.04
CA MET A 379 11.00 -1.43 -5.77
C MET A 379 10.01 -1.06 -4.65
N LEU A 380 9.00 -0.24 -4.95
CA LEU A 380 7.95 0.09 -3.98
C LEU A 380 7.09 -1.13 -3.62
N GLU A 381 6.80 -2.00 -4.59
CA GLU A 381 6.08 -3.25 -4.36
C GLU A 381 6.85 -4.20 -3.44
N ILE A 382 8.17 -4.34 -3.64
CA ILE A 382 9.05 -5.09 -2.73
C ILE A 382 9.04 -4.47 -1.31
N MET A 383 9.15 -3.14 -1.17
CA MET A 383 9.09 -2.48 0.15
C MET A 383 7.78 -2.77 0.89
N VAL A 384 6.64 -2.65 0.20
CA VAL A 384 5.31 -2.89 0.78
C VAL A 384 5.15 -4.37 1.17
N HIS A 385 5.57 -5.30 0.31
CA HIS A 385 5.52 -6.73 0.61
C HIS A 385 6.43 -7.13 1.77
N VAL A 386 7.67 -6.64 1.81
CA VAL A 386 8.59 -6.87 2.94
C VAL A 386 7.98 -6.33 4.23
N CYS A 387 7.36 -5.15 4.19
CA CYS A 387 6.67 -4.61 5.35
C CYS A 387 5.52 -5.52 5.82
N ASP A 388 4.64 -5.93 4.91
CA ASP A 388 3.51 -6.82 5.19
C ASP A 388 4.00 -8.17 5.75
N LEU A 389 4.99 -8.80 5.13
CA LEU A 389 5.57 -10.08 5.55
C LEU A 389 6.21 -10.01 6.94
N ASN A 390 7.01 -8.99 7.24
CA ASN A 390 7.59 -8.85 8.59
C ASN A 390 6.52 -8.64 9.65
N VAL A 391 5.48 -7.84 9.37
CA VAL A 391 4.36 -7.65 10.31
C VAL A 391 3.59 -8.95 10.53
N GLN A 392 3.38 -9.75 9.49
CA GLN A 392 2.75 -11.07 9.60
C GLN A 392 3.59 -12.01 10.47
N LEU A 393 4.91 -12.03 10.28
CA LEU A 393 5.82 -12.84 11.10
C LEU A 393 5.78 -12.43 12.57
N ASP A 394 5.87 -11.12 12.85
CA ASP A 394 5.78 -10.58 14.21
C ASP A 394 4.45 -10.95 14.89
N LEU A 395 3.33 -10.89 14.15
CA LEU A 395 2.01 -11.23 14.71
C LEU A 395 1.78 -12.74 14.82
N ALA A 396 2.37 -13.55 13.95
CA ALA A 396 2.24 -15.01 14.00
C ALA A 396 2.91 -15.61 15.24
N GLU A 397 3.98 -14.98 15.74
CA GLU A 397 4.60 -15.34 17.02
C GLU A 397 3.70 -14.96 18.21
N PHE A 398 2.88 -13.93 18.05
CA PHE A 398 2.03 -13.39 19.11
C PHE A 398 0.66 -14.10 19.17
N LYS A 399 0.69 -15.32 19.73
CA LYS A 399 -0.46 -16.23 19.87
C LYS A 399 -0.61 -16.68 21.32
N ALA A 400 -1.86 -16.95 21.71
CA ALA A 400 -2.19 -17.62 22.97
C ALA A 400 -2.93 -18.93 22.65
N GLU A 401 -2.49 -20.05 23.21
CA GLU A 401 -3.13 -21.35 22.98
C GLU A 401 -4.36 -21.57 23.88
N ASP A 402 -4.34 -21.03 25.11
CA ASP A 402 -5.42 -21.15 26.09
C ASP A 402 -5.64 -19.83 26.87
N ALA A 403 -6.18 -18.83 26.19
CA ALA A 403 -6.48 -17.54 26.79
C ALA A 403 -7.90 -17.48 27.35
N ALA A 404 -8.07 -16.85 28.51
CA ALA A 404 -9.39 -16.57 29.07
C ALA A 404 -10.04 -15.37 28.34
N LEU A 405 -11.29 -15.54 27.88
CA LEU A 405 -12.05 -14.49 27.22
C LEU A 405 -13.05 -13.87 28.19
N ILE A 406 -12.63 -12.82 28.89
CA ILE A 406 -13.43 -12.18 29.94
C ILE A 406 -14.37 -11.16 29.30
N GLN A 407 -15.68 -11.40 29.33
CA GLN A 407 -16.65 -10.53 28.66
C GLN A 407 -16.74 -9.15 29.35
N MET A 408 -16.61 -8.08 28.56
CA MET A 408 -16.76 -6.70 29.02
C MET A 408 -18.22 -6.24 28.93
N GLY A 409 -18.94 -6.35 30.05
CA GLY A 409 -20.34 -5.90 30.16
C GLY A 409 -21.31 -6.65 29.22
N LYS A 410 -22.30 -5.95 28.65
CA LYS A 410 -23.27 -6.55 27.70
C LYS A 410 -22.82 -6.55 26.23
N THR A 411 -21.55 -6.21 25.97
CA THR A 411 -21.02 -6.02 24.62
C THR A 411 -20.45 -7.31 24.01
N ARG A 412 -19.99 -7.23 22.75
CA ARG A 412 -19.19 -8.27 22.07
C ARG A 412 -17.68 -8.09 22.31
N GLN A 413 -17.30 -7.33 23.33
CA GLN A 413 -15.91 -7.06 23.67
C GLN A 413 -15.46 -8.01 24.78
N TYR A 414 -14.23 -8.49 24.64
CA TYR A 414 -13.61 -9.45 25.55
C TYR A 414 -12.22 -8.96 25.91
N ARG A 415 -11.89 -9.02 27.21
CA ARG A 415 -10.56 -8.80 27.75
C ARG A 415 -9.77 -10.11 27.66
N VAL A 416 -8.53 -10.01 27.19
CA VAL A 416 -7.57 -11.12 27.09
C VAL A 416 -6.28 -10.67 27.78
N GLU A 417 -5.77 -11.43 28.75
CA GLU A 417 -4.56 -11.06 29.46
C GLU A 417 -3.33 -11.25 28.57
N LEU A 418 -2.40 -10.29 28.60
CA LEU A 418 -1.13 -10.39 27.87
C LEU A 418 -0.20 -11.46 28.44
N ALA A 419 -0.46 -11.94 29.66
CA ALA A 419 0.23 -13.06 30.27
C ALA A 419 -0.11 -14.41 29.60
N ASP A 420 -1.25 -14.49 28.89
CA ASP A 420 -1.68 -15.72 28.19
C ASP A 420 -0.96 -15.93 26.85
N PHE A 421 -0.19 -14.94 26.37
CA PHE A 421 0.54 -15.01 25.10
C PHE A 421 1.97 -15.50 25.31
N ASP A 422 2.38 -16.46 24.49
CA ASP A 422 3.69 -17.15 24.60
C ASP A 422 4.86 -16.30 24.09
N ALA A 423 4.58 -15.11 23.53
CA ALA A 423 5.56 -14.22 22.93
C ALA A 423 5.52 -12.80 23.51
N PRO A 424 6.65 -12.04 23.43
CA PRO A 424 6.64 -10.63 23.77
C PRO A 424 5.64 -9.85 22.91
N LEU A 425 5.04 -8.80 23.48
CA LEU A 425 4.14 -7.91 22.74
C LEU A 425 4.90 -7.33 21.54
N THR A 426 4.42 -7.65 20.33
CA THR A 426 4.97 -7.08 19.09
C THR A 426 4.32 -5.72 18.80
N LYS A 427 4.68 -5.08 17.68
CA LYS A 427 4.06 -3.81 17.27
C LYS A 427 2.60 -4.03 16.87
N LEU A 428 1.71 -4.21 17.83
CA LEU A 428 0.26 -4.33 17.62
C LEU A 428 -0.33 -3.01 17.13
N SER A 429 -1.36 -3.09 16.30
CA SER A 429 -2.13 -1.93 15.85
C SER A 429 -3.62 -2.15 16.11
N MET A 430 -4.27 -1.07 16.52
CA MET A 430 -5.72 -1.04 16.68
C MET A 430 -6.39 -1.40 15.34
N GLY A 431 -7.34 -2.32 15.36
CA GLY A 431 -7.99 -2.85 14.15
C GLY A 431 -7.32 -4.09 13.55
N ASP A 432 -6.15 -4.53 14.05
CA ASP A 432 -5.57 -5.82 13.65
C ASP A 432 -6.63 -6.94 13.85
N ASN A 433 -6.67 -7.88 12.90
CA ASN A 433 -7.67 -8.94 12.88
C ASN A 433 -7.38 -9.97 13.97
N VAL A 434 -8.44 -10.39 14.66
CA VAL A 434 -8.37 -11.40 15.73
C VAL A 434 -9.10 -12.64 15.27
N TYR A 435 -8.48 -13.80 15.44
CA TYR A 435 -9.08 -15.11 15.22
C TYR A 435 -9.10 -15.88 16.52
N VAL A 436 -10.28 -16.34 16.90
CA VAL A 436 -10.52 -17.01 18.17
C VAL A 436 -11.12 -18.38 17.90
N THR A 437 -10.51 -19.42 18.44
CA THR A 437 -11.07 -20.78 18.45
C THR A 437 -11.39 -21.15 19.89
N VAL A 438 -12.66 -21.36 20.20
CA VAL A 438 -13.15 -21.69 21.55
C VAL A 438 -14.03 -22.92 21.53
N GLU A 439 -14.09 -23.65 22.64
CA GLU A 439 -15.13 -24.65 22.89
C GLU A 439 -16.28 -24.00 23.66
N ASP A 440 -17.37 -23.69 22.95
CA ASP A 440 -18.57 -23.13 23.56
C ASP A 440 -19.38 -24.27 24.22
N PRO A 441 -19.74 -24.15 25.51
CA PRO A 441 -20.42 -25.22 26.27
C PRO A 441 -21.72 -25.72 25.64
N LYS A 442 -22.38 -24.90 24.80
CA LYS A 442 -23.67 -25.24 24.17
C LYS A 442 -23.56 -25.49 22.67
N LYS A 443 -22.57 -24.90 22.00
CA LYS A 443 -22.44 -24.93 20.53
C LYS A 443 -21.23 -25.71 20.02
N GLY A 444 -20.42 -26.27 20.92
CA GLY A 444 -19.20 -27.00 20.57
C GLY A 444 -18.10 -26.04 20.09
N ARG A 445 -17.16 -26.56 19.31
CA ARG A 445 -16.02 -25.78 18.79
C ARG A 445 -16.50 -24.67 17.84
N LEU A 446 -16.22 -23.42 18.20
CA LEU A 446 -16.52 -22.23 17.40
C LEU A 446 -15.22 -21.57 16.92
N GLU A 447 -15.20 -21.20 15.65
CA GLU A 447 -14.18 -20.33 15.07
C GLU A 447 -14.79 -18.95 14.82
N LEU A 448 -14.31 -17.96 15.58
CA LEU A 448 -14.79 -16.59 15.57
C LEU A 448 -13.72 -15.65 15.02
N ARG A 449 -14.20 -14.52 14.52
CA ARG A 449 -13.36 -13.44 14.00
C ARG A 449 -13.68 -12.17 14.73
N GLY A 450 -12.71 -11.30 14.85
CA GLY A 450 -12.86 -10.03 15.51
C GLY A 450 -11.79 -9.05 15.09
N CYS A 451 -11.71 -7.95 15.82
CA CYS A 451 -10.66 -6.97 15.68
C CYS A 451 -10.15 -6.53 17.06
N LEU A 452 -8.92 -6.07 17.09
CA LEU A 452 -8.31 -5.47 18.28
C LEU A 452 -8.88 -4.06 18.50
N VAL A 453 -9.46 -3.83 19.68
CA VAL A 453 -10.19 -2.59 20.04
C VAL A 453 -9.52 -1.79 21.14
N LEU A 454 -8.65 -2.39 21.95
CA LEU A 454 -7.81 -1.66 22.89
C LEU A 454 -6.53 -2.45 23.16
N ILE A 455 -5.42 -1.72 23.30
CA ILE A 455 -4.12 -2.25 23.71
C ILE A 455 -3.78 -1.59 25.05
N GLN A 456 -3.61 -2.40 26.09
CA GLN A 456 -3.13 -1.96 27.41
C GLN A 456 -1.81 -2.68 27.73
N THR A 457 -1.16 -2.31 28.83
CA THR A 457 0.13 -2.91 29.25
C THR A 457 0.03 -4.36 29.70
N ASP A 458 -1.12 -4.75 30.24
CA ASP A 458 -1.39 -6.03 30.90
C ASP A 458 -2.47 -6.84 30.18
N TYR A 459 -3.33 -6.21 29.38
CA TYR A 459 -4.38 -6.90 28.63
C TYR A 459 -4.69 -6.26 27.26
N LEU A 460 -5.43 -6.99 26.45
CA LEU A 460 -6.02 -6.54 25.19
C LEU A 460 -7.55 -6.56 25.31
N ILE A 461 -8.23 -5.64 24.63
CA ILE A 461 -9.67 -5.76 24.38
C ILE A 461 -9.87 -6.10 22.91
N ILE A 462 -10.52 -7.23 22.66
CA ILE A 462 -10.91 -7.69 21.33
C ILE A 462 -12.43 -7.60 21.17
N GLU A 463 -12.90 -7.28 19.99
CA GLU A 463 -14.33 -7.28 19.66
C GLU A 463 -14.62 -8.37 18.64
N LEU A 464 -15.49 -9.31 19.00
CA LEU A 464 -15.83 -10.46 18.16
C LEU A 464 -17.09 -10.19 17.32
N ASN A 465 -17.14 -10.80 16.15
CA ASN A 465 -18.28 -10.75 15.24
C ASN A 465 -19.55 -11.35 15.86
N ARG A 466 -19.40 -12.23 16.86
CA ARG A 466 -20.50 -12.88 17.56
C ARG A 466 -20.23 -12.88 19.07
N LYS A 467 -21.32 -12.79 19.84
CA LYS A 467 -21.27 -12.93 21.30
C LYS A 467 -21.09 -14.41 21.69
N LEU A 468 -20.15 -14.66 22.59
CA LEU A 468 -19.94 -15.93 23.30
C LEU A 468 -20.95 -16.12 24.44
N GLU A 469 -21.32 -17.37 24.72
CA GLU A 469 -22.20 -17.71 25.84
C GLU A 469 -21.42 -18.23 27.04
N GLY A 470 -21.24 -17.38 28.06
CA GLY A 470 -20.53 -17.73 29.29
C GLY A 470 -19.01 -17.48 29.22
N GLU A 471 -18.31 -17.88 30.26
CA GLU A 471 -16.84 -17.84 30.31
C GLU A 471 -16.29 -18.91 29.38
N CYS A 472 -15.49 -18.49 28.41
CA CYS A 472 -14.86 -19.36 27.43
C CYS A 472 -13.35 -19.17 27.51
N ARG A 473 -12.61 -20.26 27.32
CA ARG A 473 -11.18 -20.22 27.05
C ARG A 473 -10.92 -20.77 25.66
N GLY A 474 -9.84 -20.32 25.05
CA GLY A 474 -9.48 -20.83 23.74
C GLY A 474 -8.26 -20.16 23.13
N GLN A 475 -7.98 -20.60 21.91
CA GLN A 475 -6.85 -20.14 21.14
C GLN A 475 -7.15 -18.75 20.54
N VAL A 476 -6.26 -17.80 20.78
CA VAL A 476 -6.33 -16.43 20.24
C VAL A 476 -5.10 -16.19 19.37
N SER A 477 -5.33 -15.79 18.11
CA SER A 477 -4.29 -15.44 17.17
C SER A 477 -4.61 -14.11 16.49
N LEU A 478 -3.56 -13.36 16.16
CA LEU A 478 -3.65 -12.03 15.56
C LEU A 478 -3.05 -12.06 14.15
N LEU A 479 -3.68 -11.35 13.23
CA LEU A 479 -3.18 -11.13 11.87
C LEU A 479 -3.37 -9.65 11.50
N PRO A 480 -2.49 -9.05 10.68
CA PRO A 480 -2.62 -7.64 10.35
C PRO A 480 -3.82 -7.38 9.44
N ASP A 481 -4.39 -6.18 9.53
CA ASP A 481 -5.31 -5.69 8.49
C ASP A 481 -4.52 -5.33 7.23
N ARG A 482 -4.78 -6.07 6.14
CA ARG A 482 -4.10 -5.87 4.85
C ARG A 482 -4.82 -4.89 3.94
N LEU A 483 -5.92 -4.25 4.36
CA LEU A 483 -6.66 -3.33 3.50
C LEU A 483 -5.79 -2.19 2.97
N ILE A 484 -5.00 -1.54 3.83
CA ILE A 484 -4.15 -0.41 3.43
C ILE A 484 -3.07 -0.88 2.45
N CYS A 485 -2.35 -1.95 2.79
CA CYS A 485 -1.35 -2.56 1.92
C CYS A 485 -1.93 -2.93 0.53
N ARG A 486 -3.12 -3.56 0.47
CA ARG A 486 -3.77 -3.91 -0.80
C ARG A 486 -4.20 -2.68 -1.62
N LEU A 487 -4.58 -1.59 -0.97
CA LEU A 487 -4.88 -0.32 -1.64
C LEU A 487 -3.62 0.30 -2.25
N GLU A 488 -2.51 0.28 -1.51
CA GLU A 488 -1.20 0.76 -1.98
C GLU A 488 -0.69 -0.08 -3.17
N LEU A 489 -0.75 -1.40 -3.07
CA LEU A 489 -0.37 -2.31 -4.16
C LEU A 489 -1.28 -2.15 -5.39
N HIS A 490 -2.58 -1.92 -5.18
CA HIS A 490 -3.49 -1.59 -6.28
C HIS A 490 -3.12 -0.26 -6.95
N ALA A 491 -2.72 0.75 -6.18
CA ALA A 491 -2.26 2.02 -6.73
C ALA A 491 -0.98 1.84 -7.58
N LEU A 492 -0.03 1.01 -7.14
CA LEU A 492 1.17 0.67 -7.92
C LEU A 492 0.84 -0.06 -9.23
N ASP A 493 -0.07 -1.01 -9.18
CA ASP A 493 -0.57 -1.69 -10.39
C ASP A 493 -1.24 -0.69 -11.36
N LEU A 494 -2.01 0.27 -10.86
CA LEU A 494 -2.56 1.35 -11.68
C LEU A 494 -1.48 2.27 -12.26
N VAL A 495 -0.44 2.62 -11.50
CA VAL A 495 0.73 3.38 -11.98
C VAL A 495 1.42 2.64 -13.13
N ARG A 496 1.61 1.33 -12.99
CA ARG A 496 2.19 0.45 -14.02
C ARG A 496 1.31 0.40 -15.28
N ARG A 497 0.01 0.11 -15.12
CA ARG A 497 -0.96 0.03 -16.23
C ARG A 497 -1.11 1.35 -16.99
N TYR A 498 -1.14 2.46 -16.25
CA TYR A 498 -1.27 3.79 -16.84
C TYR A 498 0.08 4.41 -17.22
N GLN A 499 1.22 3.75 -16.95
CA GLN A 499 2.55 4.26 -17.26
C GLN A 499 2.78 5.67 -16.68
N LEU A 500 2.47 5.84 -15.39
CA LEU A 500 2.52 7.13 -14.70
C LEU A 500 3.89 7.40 -14.06
N ALA A 501 4.74 6.39 -13.88
CA ALA A 501 6.02 6.51 -13.17
C ALA A 501 6.85 7.74 -13.61
N PRO A 502 7.05 8.04 -14.91
CA PRO A 502 7.82 9.21 -15.34
C PRO A 502 7.29 10.56 -14.82
N LEU A 503 5.99 10.67 -14.53
CA LEU A 503 5.39 11.92 -14.01
C LEU A 503 5.83 12.26 -12.58
N PHE A 504 6.41 11.28 -11.86
CA PHE A 504 6.92 11.44 -10.50
C PHE A 504 8.45 11.61 -10.46
N PHE A 505 9.09 11.80 -11.62
CA PHE A 505 10.52 12.09 -11.79
C PHE A 505 10.73 13.23 -12.79
N PRO A 506 10.22 14.44 -12.52
CA PRO A 506 10.47 15.58 -13.38
C PRO A 506 11.94 16.00 -13.33
N GLU A 507 12.49 16.28 -14.51
CA GLU A 507 13.86 16.79 -14.67
C GLU A 507 13.90 18.31 -14.84
N GLU A 508 12.84 18.89 -15.42
CA GLU A 508 12.74 20.31 -15.73
C GLU A 508 11.46 20.92 -15.17
N ALA A 509 11.53 22.22 -14.84
CA ALA A 509 10.37 22.99 -14.44
C ALA A 509 9.43 23.23 -15.64
N PRO A 510 8.10 23.31 -15.42
CA PRO A 510 7.16 23.64 -16.48
C PRO A 510 7.42 25.04 -17.04
N LYS A 511 7.09 25.24 -18.32
CA LYS A 511 7.16 26.56 -18.95
C LYS A 511 6.20 27.53 -18.25
N GLN A 512 6.62 28.79 -18.11
CA GLN A 512 5.80 29.82 -17.50
C GLN A 512 4.46 29.99 -18.23
N LEU A 513 3.38 30.13 -17.46
CA LEU A 513 2.07 30.42 -18.02
C LEU A 513 2.01 31.89 -18.46
N GLU A 514 1.81 32.12 -19.75
CA GLU A 514 1.73 33.47 -20.34
C GLU A 514 0.51 34.29 -19.85
N ASN A 515 -0.55 33.63 -19.34
CA ASN A 515 -1.82 34.26 -18.93
C ASN A 515 -2.25 33.85 -17.51
N ALA A 516 -1.37 34.01 -16.51
CA ALA A 516 -1.76 33.80 -15.11
C ALA A 516 -2.78 34.86 -14.66
N LYS A 517 -3.86 34.44 -13.99
CA LYS A 517 -4.84 35.39 -13.45
C LYS A 517 -4.28 36.06 -12.21
N GLU A 518 -4.40 37.38 -12.14
CA GLU A 518 -4.10 38.15 -10.93
C GLU A 518 -5.11 37.83 -9.81
N ILE A 519 -4.60 37.77 -8.60
CA ILE A 519 -5.36 37.54 -7.37
C ILE A 519 -4.84 38.54 -6.35
N ASP A 520 -5.65 39.57 -6.13
CA ASP A 520 -5.32 40.68 -5.24
C ASP A 520 -6.33 40.84 -4.09
N SER A 521 -7.41 40.07 -4.13
CA SER A 521 -8.43 40.00 -3.09
C SER A 521 -8.37 38.66 -2.36
N TRP A 522 -8.27 38.69 -1.03
CA TRP A 522 -8.13 37.50 -0.18
C TRP A 522 -9.40 37.28 0.66
N PHE A 523 -9.84 36.03 0.80
CA PHE A 523 -10.97 35.71 1.68
C PHE A 523 -10.56 35.75 3.14
N ASN A 524 -9.33 35.33 3.43
CA ASN A 524 -8.71 35.53 4.72
C ASN A 524 -7.83 36.80 4.70
N PRO A 525 -8.18 37.87 5.44
CA PRO A 525 -7.40 39.11 5.51
C PRO A 525 -5.97 38.91 6.02
N SER A 526 -5.70 37.85 6.78
CA SER A 526 -4.34 37.58 7.30
C SER A 526 -3.30 37.31 6.21
N LEU A 527 -3.74 37.11 4.96
CA LEU A 527 -2.87 36.88 3.80
C LEU A 527 -2.40 38.17 3.13
N GLU A 528 -3.04 39.34 3.35
CA GLU A 528 -2.73 40.61 2.66
C GLU A 528 -1.26 41.04 2.79
N GLY A 529 -0.60 40.72 3.89
CA GLY A 529 0.82 41.00 4.13
C GLY A 529 1.76 39.81 4.00
N ASN A 530 1.28 38.62 3.61
CA ASN A 530 2.06 37.38 3.61
C ASN A 530 2.43 36.92 2.19
N VAL A 531 3.54 37.44 1.66
CA VAL A 531 3.99 37.20 0.28
C VAL A 531 4.13 35.71 -0.06
N GLU A 532 4.63 34.88 0.86
CA GLU A 532 4.81 33.44 0.58
C GLU A 532 3.46 32.72 0.44
N GLN A 533 2.50 33.01 1.33
CA GLN A 533 1.16 32.43 1.24
C GLN A 533 0.42 32.92 -0.01
N GLN A 534 0.51 34.22 -0.33
CA GLN A 534 -0.08 34.77 -1.55
C GLN A 534 0.50 34.13 -2.82
N THR A 535 1.83 33.98 -2.87
CA THR A 535 2.53 33.34 -3.99
C THR A 535 2.06 31.90 -4.15
N ALA A 536 1.97 31.14 -3.05
CA ALA A 536 1.46 29.78 -3.08
C ALA A 536 0.02 29.69 -3.60
N VAL A 537 -0.89 30.55 -3.11
CA VAL A 537 -2.28 30.58 -3.56
C VAL A 537 -2.37 30.92 -5.04
N ARG A 538 -1.65 31.94 -5.52
CA ARG A 538 -1.61 32.33 -6.94
C ARG A 538 -1.14 31.17 -7.81
N ASN A 539 -0.07 30.49 -7.41
CA ASN A 539 0.50 29.39 -8.18
C ASN A 539 -0.40 28.15 -8.20
N ILE A 540 -1.04 27.81 -7.08
CA ILE A 540 -1.99 26.71 -6.97
C ILE A 540 -3.25 26.98 -7.84
N VAL A 541 -3.83 28.18 -7.74
CA VAL A 541 -5.04 28.56 -8.48
C VAL A 541 -4.75 28.59 -9.99
N ASN A 542 -3.61 29.16 -10.39
CA ASN A 542 -3.20 29.24 -11.79
C ASN A 542 -2.61 27.93 -12.34
N ARG A 543 -2.36 26.92 -11.47
CA ARG A 543 -1.75 25.63 -11.83
C ARG A 543 -0.38 25.76 -12.49
N THR A 544 0.46 26.66 -11.98
CA THR A 544 1.79 26.95 -12.56
C THR A 544 2.70 25.72 -12.64
N ALA A 545 2.58 24.81 -11.66
CA ALA A 545 3.36 23.58 -11.66
C ALA A 545 2.88 22.54 -12.67
N TYR A 546 1.66 22.63 -13.20
CA TYR A 546 1.08 21.56 -14.02
C TYR A 546 1.96 21.24 -15.24
N PRO A 547 2.29 19.96 -15.50
CA PRO A 547 1.73 18.73 -14.91
C PRO A 547 2.45 18.18 -13.67
N LEU A 548 3.49 18.87 -13.17
CA LEU A 548 4.21 18.48 -11.96
C LEU A 548 3.35 18.73 -10.70
N PRO A 549 3.58 17.98 -9.61
CA PRO A 549 3.04 18.32 -8.30
C PRO A 549 3.56 19.66 -7.78
N TYR A 550 2.66 20.55 -7.34
CA TYR A 550 3.05 21.75 -6.60
C TYR A 550 3.33 21.40 -5.14
N ILE A 551 4.49 21.78 -4.60
CA ILE A 551 4.86 21.52 -3.21
C ILE A 551 4.63 22.78 -2.36
N LEU A 552 3.76 22.66 -1.36
CA LEU A 552 3.63 23.64 -0.28
C LEU A 552 4.42 23.14 0.92
N PHE A 553 5.68 23.60 1.03
CA PHE A 553 6.53 23.29 2.16
C PHE A 553 6.18 24.25 3.31
N GLY A 554 5.49 23.76 4.33
CA GLY A 554 5.17 24.59 5.49
C GLY A 554 5.64 23.98 6.80
N PRO A 555 6.73 24.53 7.36
CA PRO A 555 7.18 24.28 8.72
C PRO A 555 6.07 24.46 9.78
N PRO A 556 6.26 23.98 11.03
CA PRO A 556 5.24 24.06 12.07
C PRO A 556 4.81 25.52 12.30
N GLY A 557 3.50 25.75 12.48
CA GLY A 557 2.96 27.08 12.80
C GLY A 557 2.96 28.10 11.65
N THR A 558 3.30 27.72 10.42
CA THR A 558 3.42 28.66 9.28
C THR A 558 2.13 28.94 8.50
N GLY A 559 1.02 28.33 8.92
CA GLY A 559 -0.28 28.52 8.27
C GLY A 559 -0.49 27.72 6.98
N LYS A 560 0.09 26.52 6.86
CA LYS A 560 -0.18 25.57 5.75
C LYS A 560 -1.66 25.41 5.46
N THR A 561 -2.42 24.95 6.45
CA THR A 561 -3.85 24.67 6.33
C THR A 561 -4.62 25.94 5.94
N THR A 562 -4.24 27.09 6.49
CA THR A 562 -4.82 28.40 6.11
C THR A 562 -4.60 28.71 4.63
N THR A 563 -3.39 28.45 4.12
CA THR A 563 -3.02 28.65 2.71
C THR A 563 -3.79 27.72 1.79
N LEU A 564 -3.95 26.44 2.19
CA LEU A 564 -4.74 25.46 1.45
C LEU A 564 -6.23 25.83 1.39
N VAL A 565 -6.80 26.24 2.53
CA VAL A 565 -8.20 26.68 2.61
C VAL A 565 -8.43 27.89 1.70
N GLU A 566 -7.56 28.90 1.75
CA GLU A 566 -7.65 30.04 0.84
C GLU A 566 -7.62 29.57 -0.62
N ALA A 567 -6.63 28.75 -1.01
CA ALA A 567 -6.52 28.27 -2.39
C ALA A 567 -7.77 27.51 -2.85
N ILE A 568 -8.35 26.65 -2.00
CA ILE A 568 -9.58 25.90 -2.30
C ILE A 568 -10.77 26.85 -2.50
N VAL A 569 -10.93 27.86 -1.63
CA VAL A 569 -12.01 28.85 -1.73
C VAL A 569 -11.84 29.72 -2.98
N GLN A 570 -10.61 30.10 -3.32
CA GLN A 570 -10.27 30.86 -4.52
C GLN A 570 -10.62 30.05 -5.79
N ILE A 571 -10.26 28.77 -5.85
CA ILE A 571 -10.67 27.86 -6.95
C ILE A 571 -12.18 27.73 -7.01
N CYS A 572 -12.86 27.52 -5.87
CA CYS A 572 -14.31 27.45 -5.81
C CYS A 572 -14.99 28.75 -6.27
N THR A 573 -14.38 29.90 -6.08
CA THR A 573 -14.99 31.16 -6.54
C THR A 573 -14.75 31.37 -8.04
N ARG A 574 -13.52 31.12 -8.51
CA ARG A 574 -13.09 31.44 -9.88
C ARG A 574 -13.43 30.38 -10.92
N HIS A 575 -13.62 29.14 -10.49
CA HIS A 575 -13.90 28.00 -11.36
C HIS A 575 -15.16 27.22 -10.91
N PRO A 576 -16.38 27.79 -11.08
CA PRO A 576 -17.69 27.21 -10.70
C PRO A 576 -17.89 25.72 -11.00
N SER A 577 -17.35 25.24 -12.12
CA SER A 577 -17.53 23.88 -12.63
C SER A 577 -16.49 22.86 -12.16
N GLU A 578 -15.45 23.29 -11.46
CA GLU A 578 -14.35 22.41 -11.08
C GLU A 578 -14.59 21.76 -9.71
N HIS A 579 -14.32 20.45 -9.66
CA HIS A 579 -14.40 19.64 -8.44
C HIS A 579 -13.01 19.42 -7.86
N ILE A 580 -12.94 19.40 -6.53
CA ILE A 580 -11.70 19.35 -5.76
C ILE A 580 -11.74 18.13 -4.84
N LEU A 581 -10.65 17.36 -4.86
CA LEU A 581 -10.39 16.31 -3.87
C LEU A 581 -9.40 16.86 -2.84
N VAL A 582 -9.75 16.77 -1.57
CA VAL A 582 -8.89 17.13 -0.45
C VAL A 582 -8.67 15.87 0.38
N THR A 583 -7.41 15.49 0.57
CA THR A 583 -7.06 14.27 1.28
C THR A 583 -5.87 14.47 2.19
N ALA A 584 -5.78 13.62 3.21
CA ALA A 584 -4.65 13.52 4.11
C ALA A 584 -4.53 12.07 4.63
N GLN A 585 -3.39 11.74 5.25
CA GLN A 585 -3.21 10.43 5.88
C GLN A 585 -4.15 10.23 7.08
N SER A 586 -4.37 11.28 7.87
CA SER A 586 -5.17 11.20 9.10
C SER A 586 -6.58 11.80 8.94
N ASN A 587 -7.55 11.23 9.65
CA ASN A 587 -8.89 11.82 9.72
C ASN A 587 -8.87 13.20 10.39
N ALA A 588 -8.02 13.42 11.40
CA ALA A 588 -7.92 14.70 12.09
C ALA A 588 -7.52 15.85 11.15
N ALA A 589 -6.55 15.64 10.25
CA ALA A 589 -6.16 16.65 9.27
C ALA A 589 -7.30 16.92 8.26
N CYS A 590 -8.02 15.89 7.83
CA CYS A 590 -9.20 16.04 6.98
C CYS A 590 -10.33 16.83 7.68
N ASP A 591 -10.56 16.55 8.97
CA ASP A 591 -11.58 17.19 9.79
C ASP A 591 -11.27 18.68 9.97
N GLU A 592 -10.02 19.02 10.29
CA GLU A 592 -9.55 20.40 10.43
C GLU A 592 -9.77 21.21 9.14
N LEU A 593 -9.41 20.65 7.99
CA LEU A 593 -9.64 21.28 6.68
C LEU A 593 -11.15 21.48 6.42
N ALA A 594 -11.97 20.46 6.67
CA ALA A 594 -13.41 20.53 6.46
C ALA A 594 -14.07 21.60 7.35
N VAL A 595 -13.69 21.68 8.63
CA VAL A 595 -14.17 22.72 9.57
C VAL A 595 -13.81 24.11 9.07
N ARG A 596 -12.55 24.35 8.68
CA ARG A 596 -12.13 25.67 8.19
C ARG A 596 -12.82 26.05 6.87
N LEU A 597 -13.06 25.09 5.99
CA LEU A 597 -13.79 25.33 4.74
C LEU A 597 -15.25 25.72 4.98
N LEU A 598 -15.90 25.20 6.03
CA LEU A 598 -17.28 25.55 6.39
C LEU A 598 -17.45 27.04 6.76
N HIS A 599 -16.37 27.75 7.11
CA HIS A 599 -16.43 29.19 7.37
C HIS A 599 -16.60 30.02 6.08
N TYR A 600 -16.22 29.47 4.93
CA TYR A 600 -16.18 30.21 3.65
C TYR A 600 -17.11 29.61 2.58
N LEU A 601 -17.41 28.31 2.66
CA LEU A 601 -18.24 27.59 1.69
C LEU A 601 -19.52 27.09 2.35
N ALA A 602 -20.61 27.09 1.58
CA ALA A 602 -21.88 26.53 2.04
C ALA A 602 -21.73 25.03 2.38
N PRO A 603 -22.37 24.51 3.44
CA PRO A 603 -22.27 23.11 3.84
C PRO A 603 -22.54 22.11 2.71
N LYS A 604 -23.52 22.40 1.84
CA LYS A 604 -23.86 21.57 0.66
C LYS A 604 -22.75 21.45 -0.39
N SER A 605 -21.74 22.31 -0.36
CA SER A 605 -20.61 22.32 -1.29
C SER A 605 -19.45 21.44 -0.83
N ILE A 606 -19.47 20.97 0.42
CA ILE A 606 -18.43 20.14 1.03
C ILE A 606 -19.04 18.79 1.38
N TYR A 607 -18.31 17.70 1.09
CA TYR A 607 -18.67 16.37 1.57
C TYR A 607 -17.50 15.75 2.30
N ARG A 608 -17.65 15.53 3.61
CA ARG A 608 -16.64 14.85 4.43
C ARG A 608 -16.93 13.35 4.40
N PHE A 609 -16.08 12.57 3.73
CA PHE A 609 -16.29 11.12 3.61
C PHE A 609 -15.39 10.33 4.57
N TYR A 610 -15.98 9.69 5.56
CA TYR A 610 -15.31 8.83 6.53
C TYR A 610 -15.31 7.35 6.10
N SER A 611 -14.35 6.59 6.65
CA SER A 611 -14.40 5.12 6.69
C SER A 611 -15.28 4.65 7.86
N ARG A 612 -15.78 3.41 7.79
CA ARG A 612 -16.66 2.83 8.83
C ARG A 612 -16.04 2.81 10.23
N SER A 613 -14.72 2.73 10.33
CA SER A 613 -14.00 2.77 11.62
C SER A 613 -14.33 3.99 12.50
N ILE A 614 -14.87 5.06 11.91
CA ILE A 614 -15.30 6.26 12.64
C ILE A 614 -16.49 6.02 13.58
N GLU A 615 -17.29 4.97 13.37
CA GLU A 615 -18.47 4.66 14.21
C GLU A 615 -18.10 4.58 15.71
N LYS A 616 -16.88 4.12 16.02
CA LYS A 616 -16.36 4.01 17.39
C LYS A 616 -16.14 5.37 18.08
N ARG A 617 -16.06 6.45 17.31
CA ARG A 617 -15.78 7.83 17.78
C ARG A 617 -16.86 8.80 17.34
N LEU A 618 -18.05 8.30 16.99
CA LEU A 618 -19.15 9.12 16.49
C LEU A 618 -19.55 10.21 17.48
N GLU A 619 -19.56 9.90 18.78
CA GLU A 619 -19.93 10.85 19.84
C GLU A 619 -18.92 12.00 19.97
N GLU A 620 -17.64 11.76 19.64
CA GLU A 620 -16.57 12.77 19.71
C GLU A 620 -16.60 13.76 18.54
N LEU A 621 -17.32 13.45 17.45
CA LEU A 621 -17.31 14.26 16.24
C LEU A 621 -18.16 15.53 16.41
N PRO A 622 -17.65 16.71 15.98
CA PRO A 622 -18.44 17.94 15.88
C PRO A 622 -19.69 17.76 15.01
N GLU A 623 -20.83 18.28 15.47
CA GLU A 623 -22.11 18.20 14.75
C GLU A 623 -22.07 18.75 13.32
N PRO A 624 -21.39 19.88 13.03
CA PRO A 624 -21.26 20.38 11.66
C PRO A 624 -20.59 19.38 10.71
N LEU A 625 -19.61 18.59 11.19
CA LEU A 625 -18.95 17.57 10.39
C LEU A 625 -19.87 16.38 10.12
N LYS A 626 -20.67 15.95 11.11
CA LYS A 626 -21.65 14.88 10.92
C LYS A 626 -22.64 15.23 9.81
N GLN A 627 -23.17 16.46 9.82
CA GLN A 627 -24.17 16.93 8.86
C GLN A 627 -23.69 16.95 7.41
N ILE A 628 -22.41 17.25 7.16
CA ILE A 628 -21.83 17.27 5.81
C ILE A 628 -21.20 15.92 5.39
N SER A 629 -21.44 14.86 6.16
CA SER A 629 -20.77 13.59 5.98
C SER A 629 -21.72 12.44 5.69
N ASN A 630 -21.12 11.28 5.47
CA ASN A 630 -21.83 10.02 5.35
C ASN A 630 -22.28 9.43 6.72
N LEU A 631 -22.34 10.29 7.75
CA LEU A 631 -22.81 10.02 9.12
C LEU A 631 -24.03 10.89 9.50
N ALA A 632 -24.59 11.66 8.57
CA ALA A 632 -25.66 12.63 8.84
C ALA A 632 -26.90 12.00 9.52
N ASP A 633 -27.17 10.72 9.24
CA ASP A 633 -28.28 9.96 9.83
C ASP A 633 -27.92 9.32 11.20
N GLY A 634 -26.78 9.69 11.79
CA GLY A 634 -26.27 9.10 13.05
C GLY A 634 -25.70 7.70 12.92
N VAL A 635 -25.60 7.17 11.70
CA VAL A 635 -25.02 5.85 11.37
C VAL A 635 -24.15 5.95 10.13
N PHE A 636 -23.17 5.07 10.00
CA PHE A 636 -22.38 4.99 8.78
C PHE A 636 -23.23 4.50 7.61
N LEU A 637 -23.27 5.29 6.54
CA LEU A 637 -23.85 4.87 5.28
C LEU A 637 -22.86 5.10 4.15
N TRP A 638 -22.94 4.27 3.11
CA TRP A 638 -22.24 4.57 1.87
C TRP A 638 -22.92 5.75 1.15
N PRO A 639 -22.16 6.72 0.63
CA PRO A 639 -22.71 7.90 -0.03
C PRO A 639 -23.41 7.54 -1.35
N PRO A 640 -24.54 8.19 -1.69
CA PRO A 640 -25.08 8.17 -3.05
C PRO A 640 -24.06 8.70 -4.06
N TRP A 641 -23.97 8.09 -5.24
CA TRP A 641 -23.12 8.59 -6.32
C TRP A 641 -23.47 10.03 -6.72
N GLU A 642 -24.77 10.34 -6.72
CA GLU A 642 -25.27 11.66 -7.02
C GLU A 642 -24.70 12.72 -6.08
N THR A 643 -24.65 12.42 -4.77
CA THR A 643 -24.02 13.30 -3.78
C THR A 643 -22.54 13.50 -4.11
N LEU A 644 -21.79 12.43 -4.33
CA LEU A 644 -20.36 12.54 -4.64
C LEU A 644 -20.08 13.37 -5.90
N TYR A 645 -20.83 13.15 -6.98
CA TYR A 645 -20.62 13.87 -8.24
C TYR A 645 -21.15 15.30 -8.24
N LYS A 646 -22.16 15.62 -7.41
CA LYS A 646 -22.68 16.98 -7.28
C LYS A 646 -21.87 17.83 -6.32
N THR A 647 -21.28 17.22 -5.29
CA THR A 647 -20.52 17.97 -4.31
C THR A 647 -19.22 18.48 -4.89
N ARG A 648 -18.83 19.69 -4.47
CA ARG A 648 -17.76 20.44 -5.08
C ARG A 648 -16.40 20.13 -4.49
N VAL A 649 -16.35 20.00 -3.17
CA VAL A 649 -15.16 19.64 -2.42
C VAL A 649 -15.43 18.35 -1.66
N ILE A 650 -14.72 17.28 -2.03
CA ILE A 650 -14.74 16.03 -1.27
C ILE A 650 -13.52 16.02 -0.36
N VAL A 651 -13.74 15.84 0.94
CA VAL A 651 -12.68 15.75 1.95
C VAL A 651 -12.66 14.34 2.53
N CYS A 652 -11.58 13.59 2.36
CA CYS A 652 -11.50 12.20 2.82
C CYS A 652 -10.06 11.72 3.03
N SER A 653 -9.83 10.66 3.80
CA SER A 653 -8.48 10.11 3.96
C SER A 653 -7.96 9.40 2.70
N LEU A 654 -6.66 9.16 2.63
CA LEU A 654 -6.04 8.39 1.54
C LEU A 654 -6.64 6.98 1.39
N THR A 655 -6.99 6.32 2.49
CA THR A 655 -7.69 5.04 2.47
C THR A 655 -9.08 5.13 1.79
N VAL A 656 -9.82 6.21 2.03
CA VAL A 656 -11.13 6.44 1.41
C VAL A 656 -10.99 6.76 -0.08
N CYS A 657 -9.91 7.44 -0.50
CA CYS A 657 -9.59 7.60 -1.92
C CYS A 657 -9.50 6.24 -2.62
N GLY A 658 -8.84 5.27 -1.98
CA GLY A 658 -8.78 3.89 -2.48
C GLY A 658 -10.15 3.22 -2.62
N ARG A 659 -11.10 3.52 -1.72
CA ARG A 659 -12.49 3.05 -1.82
C ARG A 659 -13.25 3.71 -2.96
N LEU A 660 -12.97 4.98 -3.28
CA LEU A 660 -13.53 5.65 -4.46
C LEU A 660 -12.99 5.05 -5.76
N VAL A 661 -11.70 4.68 -5.80
CA VAL A 661 -11.11 3.96 -6.95
C VAL A 661 -11.77 2.60 -7.14
N GLN A 662 -11.90 1.80 -6.07
CA GLN A 662 -12.62 0.52 -6.10
C GLN A 662 -14.07 0.67 -6.57
N GLY A 663 -14.74 1.75 -6.19
CA GLY A 663 -16.08 2.08 -6.65
C GLY A 663 -16.15 2.44 -8.15
N ASN A 664 -15.02 2.53 -8.86
CA ASN A 664 -14.93 3.02 -10.24
C ASN A 664 -15.41 4.46 -10.41
N MET A 665 -15.06 5.33 -9.46
CA MET A 665 -15.27 6.77 -9.63
C MET A 665 -14.57 7.25 -10.90
N LYS A 666 -15.22 8.14 -11.67
CA LYS A 666 -14.68 8.62 -12.94
C LYS A 666 -13.31 9.31 -12.74
N PRO A 667 -12.22 8.85 -13.40
CA PRO A 667 -10.86 9.36 -13.20
C PRO A 667 -10.59 10.82 -13.57
N ASN A 668 -11.58 11.52 -14.13
CA ASN A 668 -11.47 12.91 -14.57
C ASN A 668 -12.46 13.83 -13.82
N HIS A 669 -13.05 13.35 -12.73
CA HIS A 669 -14.01 14.15 -11.98
C HIS A 669 -13.32 15.33 -11.28
N PHE A 670 -12.20 15.08 -10.61
CA PHE A 670 -11.45 16.10 -9.90
C PHE A 670 -10.45 16.79 -10.81
N ARG A 671 -10.44 18.13 -10.78
CA ARG A 671 -9.47 18.95 -11.51
C ARG A 671 -8.34 19.46 -10.62
N HIS A 672 -8.55 19.45 -9.30
CA HIS A 672 -7.51 19.69 -8.29
C HIS A 672 -7.51 18.56 -7.26
N VAL A 673 -6.32 18.14 -6.84
CA VAL A 673 -6.11 17.25 -5.70
C VAL A 673 -5.15 17.90 -4.72
N PHE A 674 -5.56 17.96 -3.46
CA PHE A 674 -4.76 18.44 -2.35
C PHE A 674 -4.44 17.26 -1.44
N VAL A 675 -3.17 17.00 -1.18
CA VAL A 675 -2.70 16.03 -0.19
C VAL A 675 -2.04 16.82 0.95
N ASP A 676 -2.78 17.06 2.04
CA ASP A 676 -2.24 17.70 3.24
C ASP A 676 -1.55 16.69 4.16
N GLU A 677 -0.61 17.19 4.97
CA GLU A 677 0.31 16.38 5.77
C GLU A 677 0.97 15.24 4.97
N CYS A 678 1.25 15.49 3.68
CA CYS A 678 1.82 14.51 2.75
C CYS A 678 3.18 13.97 3.23
N GLY A 679 3.92 14.74 4.04
CA GLY A 679 5.15 14.30 4.69
C GLY A 679 4.97 13.08 5.60
N SER A 680 3.77 12.85 6.13
CA SER A 680 3.42 11.72 7.00
C SER A 680 2.86 10.49 6.27
N ALA A 681 2.62 10.60 4.96
CA ALA A 681 2.10 9.51 4.13
C ALA A 681 3.25 8.82 3.37
N SER A 682 3.24 7.48 3.35
CA SER A 682 4.19 6.74 2.50
C SER A 682 3.97 7.11 1.04
N GLU A 683 5.00 6.97 0.21
CA GLU A 683 4.85 7.19 -1.23
C GLU A 683 3.75 6.31 -1.85
N PRO A 684 3.66 5.00 -1.56
CA PRO A 684 2.52 4.17 -1.98
C PRO A 684 1.16 4.66 -1.49
N ALA A 685 1.05 5.15 -0.24
CA ALA A 685 -0.21 5.70 0.28
C ALA A 685 -0.63 6.96 -0.49
N THR A 686 0.31 7.84 -0.83
CA THR A 686 0.04 9.05 -1.63
C THR A 686 -0.46 8.67 -3.03
N LEU A 687 0.13 7.64 -3.64
CA LEU A 687 -0.29 7.12 -4.94
C LEU A 687 -1.75 6.66 -4.96
N VAL A 688 -2.34 6.23 -3.83
CA VAL A 688 -3.75 5.83 -3.75
C VAL A 688 -4.70 6.96 -4.17
N ALA A 689 -4.34 8.23 -3.93
CA ALA A 689 -5.14 9.38 -4.37
C ALA A 689 -4.85 9.81 -5.82
N LEU A 690 -3.65 9.52 -6.33
CA LEU A 690 -3.20 9.97 -7.65
C LEU A 690 -3.51 8.96 -8.75
N ALA A 691 -3.36 7.67 -8.44
CA ALA A 691 -3.63 6.55 -9.33
C ALA A 691 -5.14 6.22 -9.34
N GLY A 692 -5.75 6.17 -10.52
CA GLY A 692 -7.16 5.80 -10.69
C GLY A 692 -8.16 6.95 -10.52
N LEU A 693 -8.01 7.86 -9.55
CA LEU A 693 -8.99 8.97 -9.35
C LEU A 693 -8.75 10.18 -10.24
N VAL A 694 -7.48 10.50 -10.51
CA VAL A 694 -7.08 11.71 -11.23
C VAL A 694 -6.04 11.45 -12.30
N SER A 695 -5.92 10.19 -12.72
CA SER A 695 -4.97 9.75 -13.72
C SER A 695 -5.63 8.97 -14.84
N LYS A 696 -5.02 9.09 -16.01
CA LYS A 696 -5.29 8.34 -17.23
C LYS A 696 -3.96 7.87 -17.79
N ARG A 697 -3.99 7.03 -18.82
CA ARG A 697 -2.76 6.55 -19.49
C ARG A 697 -1.81 7.72 -19.82
N ARG A 698 -0.62 7.68 -19.21
CA ARG A 698 0.52 8.60 -19.31
C ARG A 698 0.23 10.04 -18.87
N LYS A 699 -0.87 10.30 -18.16
CA LYS A 699 -1.29 11.67 -17.81
C LYS A 699 -2.00 11.74 -16.46
N ILE A 700 -1.69 12.78 -15.69
CA ILE A 700 -2.47 13.21 -14.54
C ILE A 700 -3.18 14.51 -14.95
N PRO A 701 -4.46 14.47 -15.35
CA PRO A 701 -5.20 15.67 -15.71
C PRO A 701 -5.48 16.61 -14.53
N ALA A 702 -5.44 16.18 -13.28
CA ALA A 702 -5.61 17.12 -12.16
C ALA A 702 -4.33 17.93 -11.89
N SER A 703 -4.50 19.14 -11.37
CA SER A 703 -3.41 19.85 -10.68
C SER A 703 -3.22 19.23 -9.30
N VAL A 704 -2.01 18.76 -9.01
CA VAL A 704 -1.69 18.10 -7.74
C VAL A 704 -0.98 19.10 -6.82
N VAL A 705 -1.43 19.19 -5.58
CA VAL A 705 -0.79 19.99 -4.52
C VAL A 705 -0.41 19.05 -3.37
N LEU A 706 0.87 18.95 -3.08
CA LEU A 706 1.41 18.19 -1.95
C LEU A 706 1.84 19.18 -0.87
N ALA A 707 1.16 19.17 0.27
CA ALA A 707 1.45 20.06 1.38
C ALA A 707 1.98 19.26 2.58
N GLY A 708 3.01 19.78 3.23
CA GLY A 708 3.62 19.09 4.36
C GLY A 708 4.96 19.70 4.75
N ASP A 709 5.69 18.94 5.56
CA ASP A 709 7.01 19.32 6.06
C ASP A 709 7.92 18.08 6.06
N PRO A 710 8.98 18.03 5.22
CA PRO A 710 9.88 16.89 5.15
C PRO A 710 10.72 16.71 6.43
N HIS A 711 10.82 17.75 7.29
CA HIS A 711 11.59 17.70 8.53
C HIS A 711 10.75 17.35 9.77
N GLN A 712 9.43 17.15 9.63
CA GLN A 712 8.57 16.57 10.66
C GLN A 712 8.39 15.05 10.44
N LEU A 713 7.66 14.39 11.34
CA LEU A 713 7.49 12.93 11.33
C LEU A 713 7.03 12.40 9.97
N GLY A 714 7.76 11.40 9.49
CA GLY A 714 7.47 10.64 8.29
C GLY A 714 6.37 9.58 8.48
N PRO A 715 6.17 8.73 7.47
CA PRO A 715 5.28 7.57 7.54
C PRO A 715 5.65 6.63 8.69
N VAL A 716 4.64 6.08 9.36
CA VAL A 716 4.86 5.08 10.42
C VAL A 716 5.01 3.70 9.78
N VAL A 717 6.23 3.21 9.68
CA VAL A 717 6.52 1.86 9.14
C VAL A 717 6.72 0.86 10.28
N ARG A 718 5.92 -0.21 10.28
CA ARG A 718 5.99 -1.27 11.30
C ARG A 718 7.25 -2.13 11.13
N SER A 719 7.61 -2.47 9.89
CA SER A 719 8.82 -3.24 9.57
C SER A 719 10.08 -2.38 9.64
N GLU A 720 11.05 -2.87 10.42
CA GLU A 720 12.35 -2.24 10.54
C GLU A 720 13.18 -2.30 9.26
N LEU A 721 13.06 -3.42 8.53
CA LEU A 721 13.75 -3.62 7.25
C LEU A 721 13.13 -2.73 6.16
N ALA A 722 11.80 -2.65 6.08
CA ALA A 722 11.14 -1.78 5.11
C ALA A 722 11.42 -0.29 5.36
N GLU A 723 11.56 0.12 6.63
CA GLU A 723 12.02 1.47 6.99
C GLU A 723 13.41 1.76 6.41
N GLN A 724 14.36 0.83 6.57
CA GLN A 724 15.72 0.94 6.01
C GLN A 724 15.73 0.95 4.47
N MET A 725 14.91 0.09 3.85
CA MET A 725 14.73 0.08 2.40
C MET A 725 14.16 1.39 1.88
N GLY A 726 13.44 2.15 2.72
CA GLY A 726 13.00 3.48 2.36
C GLY A 726 11.54 3.81 2.50
N LEU A 727 10.71 2.88 2.96
CA LEU A 727 9.27 3.07 3.02
C LEU A 727 8.86 4.24 3.96
N GLY A 728 9.75 4.63 4.87
CA GLY A 728 9.63 5.80 5.76
C GLY A 728 9.96 7.15 5.10
N MET A 729 10.22 7.19 3.80
CA MET A 729 10.32 8.43 3.02
C MET A 729 9.00 8.71 2.30
N SER A 730 8.45 9.90 2.48
CA SER A 730 7.23 10.33 1.79
C SER A 730 7.50 10.71 0.33
N MET A 731 6.46 10.70 -0.51
CA MET A 731 6.55 11.24 -1.88
C MET A 731 6.98 12.71 -1.88
N LEU A 732 6.47 13.53 -0.95
CA LEU A 732 6.83 14.94 -0.83
C LEU A 732 8.34 15.10 -0.58
N GLU A 733 8.88 14.36 0.39
CA GLU A 733 10.30 14.40 0.72
C GLU A 733 11.19 13.91 -0.43
N ARG A 734 10.80 12.81 -1.11
CA ARG A 734 11.55 12.33 -2.27
C ARG A 734 11.55 13.34 -3.42
N LEU A 735 10.40 13.94 -3.73
CA LEU A 735 10.31 14.95 -4.80
C LEU A 735 11.16 16.18 -4.46
N MET A 736 11.15 16.63 -3.20
CA MET A 736 12.02 17.73 -2.76
C MET A 736 13.50 17.41 -2.91
N ASN A 737 13.89 16.13 -2.92
CA ASN A 737 15.27 15.72 -3.18
C ASN A 737 15.67 15.74 -4.67
N LEU A 738 14.72 15.88 -5.60
CA LEU A 738 15.03 15.96 -7.03
C LEU A 738 15.62 17.33 -7.40
N PRO A 739 16.57 17.40 -8.34
CA PRO A 739 17.24 18.65 -8.71
C PRO A 739 16.29 19.81 -9.02
N VAL A 740 15.18 19.53 -9.70
CA VAL A 740 14.20 20.56 -10.09
C VAL A 740 13.51 21.22 -8.89
N TYR A 741 13.35 20.53 -7.76
CA TYR A 741 12.72 21.09 -6.54
C TYR A 741 13.72 21.63 -5.52
N GLN A 742 15.01 21.42 -5.74
CA GLN A 742 16.05 21.96 -4.87
C GLN A 742 16.15 23.48 -5.01
N LYS A 743 16.78 24.11 -4.02
CA LYS A 743 17.17 25.51 -4.14
C LYS A 743 18.17 25.67 -5.30
N ASP A 744 17.99 26.73 -6.06
CA ASP A 744 18.96 27.12 -7.07
C ASP A 744 20.34 27.36 -6.40
N PRO A 745 21.44 26.76 -6.92
CA PRO A 745 22.75 26.84 -6.27
C PRO A 745 23.32 28.26 -6.16
N GLU A 746 22.94 29.17 -7.05
CA GLU A 746 23.46 30.55 -7.07
C GLU A 746 22.62 31.49 -6.20
N SER A 747 21.30 31.47 -6.34
CA SER A 747 20.39 32.35 -5.61
C SER A 747 19.97 31.82 -4.24
N HIS A 748 20.23 30.54 -3.96
CA HIS A 748 19.80 29.80 -2.76
C HIS A 748 18.28 29.86 -2.52
N LYS A 749 17.48 30.06 -3.58
CA LYS A 749 16.03 30.17 -3.50
C LYS A 749 15.36 28.99 -4.21
N TYR A 750 14.20 28.60 -3.68
CA TYR A 750 13.30 27.68 -4.36
C TYR A 750 12.67 28.34 -5.58
N ASN A 751 12.39 27.55 -6.63
CA ASN A 751 11.55 28.02 -7.73
C ASN A 751 10.08 28.08 -7.26
N PRO A 752 9.51 29.29 -7.08
CA PRO A 752 8.17 29.45 -6.52
C PRO A 752 7.08 28.82 -7.39
N GLN A 753 7.33 28.61 -8.69
CA GLN A 753 6.35 28.05 -9.63
C GLN A 753 5.97 26.60 -9.32
N ILE A 754 6.85 25.87 -8.63
CA ILE A 754 6.70 24.44 -8.31
C ILE A 754 6.81 24.15 -6.82
N ILE A 755 7.51 24.98 -6.04
CA ILE A 755 7.60 24.82 -4.59
C ILE A 755 7.62 26.19 -3.90
N THR A 756 6.80 26.34 -2.85
CA THR A 756 6.88 27.51 -1.96
C THR A 756 7.06 27.06 -0.52
N LYS A 757 8.12 27.58 0.11
CA LYS A 757 8.38 27.45 1.55
C LYS A 757 7.70 28.59 2.31
N LEU A 758 6.86 28.28 3.28
CA LEU A 758 6.28 29.28 4.19
C LEU A 758 7.28 29.60 5.31
N LEU A 759 7.51 30.89 5.58
CA LEU A 759 8.58 31.33 6.49
C LEU A 759 8.07 31.87 7.83
N ARG A 760 6.92 32.55 7.81
CA ARG A 760 6.34 33.22 8.98
C ARG A 760 5.66 32.23 9.92
N ASN A 761 6.19 32.04 11.12
CA ASN A 761 5.63 31.21 12.19
C ASN A 761 4.71 32.04 13.09
N PHE A 762 3.44 31.64 13.22
CA PHE A 762 2.44 32.33 14.04
C PHE A 762 2.08 31.57 15.33
N ARG A 763 2.92 30.61 15.73
CA ARG A 763 2.60 29.67 16.82
C ARG A 763 3.38 29.94 18.09
N SER A 764 4.70 30.00 17.96
CA SER A 764 5.62 29.80 19.09
C SER A 764 6.40 31.07 19.39
N HIS A 765 6.76 31.21 20.67
CA HIS A 765 7.75 32.17 21.12
C HIS A 765 9.05 32.05 20.33
N GLU A 766 9.68 33.18 19.97
CA GLU A 766 10.86 33.23 19.11
C GLU A 766 11.99 32.33 19.61
N THR A 767 12.29 32.40 20.89
CA THR A 767 13.39 31.63 21.50
C THR A 767 13.14 30.13 21.55
N LEU A 768 11.87 29.68 21.57
CA LEU A 768 11.50 28.27 21.45
C LEU A 768 11.71 27.76 20.02
N LEU A 769 11.45 28.62 19.02
CA LEU A 769 11.64 28.29 17.61
C LEU A 769 13.13 28.23 17.24
N ARG A 770 13.98 29.03 17.92
CA ARG A 770 15.40 29.25 17.58
C ARG A 770 16.19 27.97 17.32
N PHE A 771 16.16 26.99 18.23
CA PHE A 771 16.89 25.74 18.06
C PHE A 771 16.45 24.99 16.80
N SER A 772 15.13 24.81 16.63
CA SER A 772 14.58 24.08 15.48
C SER A 772 14.83 24.83 14.17
N ASN A 773 14.72 26.16 14.18
CA ASN A 773 14.99 27.02 13.03
C ASN A 773 16.44 26.86 12.52
N GLN A 774 17.39 26.92 13.45
CA GLN A 774 18.81 26.73 13.14
C GLN A 774 19.10 25.32 12.64
N ARG A 775 18.55 24.30 13.31
CA ARG A 775 18.91 22.90 13.05
C ARG A 775 18.26 22.32 11.81
N PHE A 776 17.03 22.73 11.49
CA PHE A 776 16.18 22.09 10.47
C PHE A 776 15.72 23.02 9.35
N TYR A 777 15.82 24.34 9.51
CA TYR A 777 15.21 25.29 8.56
C TYR A 777 16.14 26.42 8.12
N GLU A 778 17.46 26.25 8.28
CA GLU A 778 18.49 27.17 7.80
C GLU A 778 18.37 28.61 8.35
N ASN A 779 17.79 28.77 9.54
CA ASN A 779 17.46 30.08 10.14
C ASN A 779 16.49 30.95 9.30
N GLU A 780 15.74 30.38 8.36
CA GLU A 780 14.83 31.14 7.50
C GLU A 780 13.49 31.47 8.16
N LEU A 781 13.09 30.78 9.24
CA LEU A 781 11.79 31.02 9.86
C LEU A 781 11.76 32.33 10.66
N ILE A 782 10.63 33.02 10.58
CA ILE A 782 10.40 34.32 11.22
C ILE A 782 9.29 34.15 12.26
N ALA A 783 9.59 34.36 13.55
CA ALA A 783 8.60 34.29 14.61
C ALA A 783 7.70 35.55 14.61
N LEU A 784 6.40 35.34 14.42
CA LEU A 784 5.35 36.37 14.39
C LEU A 784 4.15 35.97 15.26
N ALA A 785 4.33 35.05 16.21
CA ALA A 785 3.30 34.74 17.19
C ALA A 785 2.96 36.00 18.03
N PRO A 786 1.69 36.28 18.33
CA PRO A 786 1.32 37.45 19.12
C PRO A 786 2.01 37.44 20.49
N PRO A 787 2.80 38.47 20.87
CA PRO A 787 3.57 38.45 22.11
C PRO A 787 2.71 38.24 23.37
N GLN A 788 1.49 38.79 23.39
CA GLN A 788 0.55 38.62 24.50
C GLN A 788 0.15 37.15 24.73
N GLU A 789 0.21 36.32 23.70
CA GLU A 789 -0.14 34.90 23.77
C GLU A 789 1.03 34.02 24.18
N VAL A 790 2.27 34.40 23.84
CA VAL A 790 3.44 33.51 23.98
C VAL A 790 4.49 34.00 24.98
N ASN A 791 4.57 35.30 25.28
CA ASN A 791 5.59 35.86 26.18
C ASN A 791 5.21 35.78 27.66
N PHE A 792 3.98 35.36 28.01
CA PHE A 792 3.55 35.34 29.41
C PHE A 792 4.41 34.43 30.31
N ALA A 793 5.18 33.50 29.74
CA ALA A 793 6.10 32.63 30.45
C ALA A 793 7.49 33.25 30.69
N GLU A 794 7.82 34.37 30.04
CA GLU A 794 9.04 35.12 30.34
C GLU A 794 9.03 35.58 31.80
N ASN A 795 10.19 35.65 32.43
CA ASN A 795 10.35 36.00 33.85
C ASN A 795 9.71 35.04 34.87
N TRP A 796 9.19 33.88 34.43
CA TRP A 796 8.66 32.89 35.36
C TRP A 796 9.71 32.50 36.42
N SER A 797 9.29 32.44 37.69
CA SER A 797 10.18 32.29 38.84
C SER A 797 11.09 31.05 38.77
N TYR A 798 10.61 29.98 38.13
CA TYR A 798 11.34 28.72 37.94
C TYR A 798 12.27 28.67 36.72
N LEU A 799 12.24 29.67 35.83
CA LEU A 799 13.20 29.74 34.73
C LEU A 799 14.58 30.16 35.25
N PRO A 800 15.66 29.40 34.95
CA PRO A 800 17.03 29.81 35.27
C PRO A 800 17.45 31.02 34.45
N ASN A 801 17.04 31.08 33.18
CA ASN A 801 17.15 32.25 32.33
C ASN A 801 15.77 32.86 32.08
N LYS A 802 15.54 34.06 32.61
CA LYS A 802 14.24 34.74 32.59
C LYS A 802 13.74 35.11 31.19
N ASN A 803 14.63 35.24 30.20
CA ASN A 803 14.27 35.63 28.84
C ASN A 803 14.11 34.40 27.91
N LEU A 804 14.26 33.19 28.44
CA LEU A 804 14.20 31.96 27.68
C LEU A 804 13.18 31.03 28.34
N PRO A 805 11.92 30.97 27.85
CA PRO A 805 10.89 30.08 28.37
C PRO A 805 11.10 28.62 27.90
N LEU A 806 12.35 28.15 27.99
CA LEU A 806 12.80 26.79 27.80
C LEU A 806 13.54 26.36 29.06
N LEU A 807 13.20 25.16 29.56
CA LEU A 807 13.83 24.58 30.74
C LEU A 807 14.24 23.14 30.46
N LEU A 808 15.52 22.82 30.64
CA LEU A 808 16.00 21.44 30.70
C LEU A 808 16.23 21.06 32.17
N HIS A 809 15.36 20.23 32.73
CA HIS A 809 15.53 19.63 34.04
C HIS A 809 16.31 18.31 33.91
N ALA A 810 17.58 18.33 34.28
CA ALA A 810 18.44 17.15 34.28
C ALA A 810 18.10 16.23 35.46
N VAL A 811 17.56 15.05 35.15
CA VAL A 811 17.14 14.02 36.13
C VAL A 811 17.98 12.76 35.92
N LEU A 812 18.49 12.18 37.02
CA LEU A 812 19.18 10.89 37.04
C LEU A 812 18.27 9.86 37.72
N GLY A 813 17.29 9.36 36.97
CA GLY A 813 16.41 8.28 37.40
C GLY A 813 16.81 6.93 36.80
N GLU A 814 16.28 5.84 37.33
CA GLU A 814 16.49 4.51 36.77
C GLU A 814 15.43 4.17 35.72
N ASN A 815 15.80 3.36 34.73
CA ASN A 815 14.82 2.84 33.77
C ASN A 815 14.15 1.60 34.34
N GLU A 816 12.86 1.69 34.61
CA GLU A 816 12.04 0.51 34.89
C GLU A 816 11.40 0.01 33.58
N SER A 817 11.23 -1.30 33.47
CA SER A 817 10.66 -1.93 32.28
C SER A 817 9.70 -3.04 32.67
N LEU A 818 8.49 -3.00 32.14
CA LEU A 818 7.54 -4.10 32.26
C LEU A 818 7.84 -5.13 31.15
N LEU A 819 8.28 -6.33 31.55
CA LEU A 819 8.59 -7.45 30.64
C LEU A 819 9.63 -7.12 29.55
N GLY A 820 10.44 -6.08 29.71
CA GLY A 820 11.43 -5.65 28.71
C GLY A 820 10.86 -4.82 27.54
N ARG A 821 9.55 -4.52 27.51
CA ARG A 821 8.81 -4.12 26.29
C ARG A 821 8.70 -2.60 26.09
N SER A 822 8.49 -1.85 27.17
CA SER A 822 8.45 -0.39 27.17
C SER A 822 9.03 0.12 28.48
N ARG A 823 9.46 1.37 28.50
CA ARG A 823 10.22 1.92 29.63
C ARG A 823 9.44 3.01 30.33
N MET A 824 9.66 3.11 31.62
CA MET A 824 9.26 4.26 32.43
C MET A 824 10.43 4.71 33.29
N ASN A 825 10.34 5.96 33.73
CA ASN A 825 11.29 6.55 34.65
C ASN A 825 10.50 7.31 35.71
N THR A 826 10.45 6.72 36.91
CA THR A 826 9.66 7.20 38.04
C THR A 826 10.11 8.61 38.47
N SER A 827 11.42 8.87 38.50
CA SER A 827 11.95 10.19 38.85
C SER A 827 11.55 11.28 37.84
N GLU A 828 11.46 10.94 36.55
CA GLU A 828 10.91 11.88 35.56
C GLU A 828 9.40 12.11 35.77
N ILE A 829 8.62 11.08 36.12
CA ILE A 829 7.19 11.20 36.43
C ILE A 829 6.96 12.13 37.61
N GLU A 830 7.72 11.96 38.70
CA GLU A 830 7.67 12.84 39.88
C GLU A 830 8.01 14.29 39.53
N THR A 831 8.98 14.49 38.63
CA THR A 831 9.36 15.82 38.14
C THR A 831 8.25 16.44 37.29
N VAL A 832 7.60 15.65 36.43
CA VAL A 832 6.42 16.10 35.67
C VAL A 832 5.29 16.50 36.61
N GLU A 833 5.00 15.66 37.63
CA GLU A 833 3.98 15.93 38.64
C GLU A 833 4.24 17.24 39.37
N PHE A 834 5.50 17.48 39.78
CA PHE A 834 5.92 18.72 40.43
C PHE A 834 5.59 19.95 39.58
N TYR A 835 6.00 19.97 38.30
CA TYR A 835 5.73 21.11 37.44
C TYR A 835 4.24 21.29 37.17
N LEU A 836 3.52 20.18 36.95
CA LEU A 836 2.10 20.21 36.65
C LEU A 836 1.28 20.75 37.84
N ASP A 837 1.52 20.23 39.04
CA ASP A 837 0.85 20.68 40.27
C ASP A 837 1.14 22.16 40.53
N TYR A 838 2.39 22.58 40.38
CA TYR A 838 2.79 23.97 40.60
C TYR A 838 2.14 24.93 39.59
N ILE A 839 2.22 24.62 38.29
CA ILE A 839 1.68 25.48 37.22
C ILE A 839 0.15 25.60 37.34
N LEU A 840 -0.54 24.50 37.65
CA LEU A 840 -2.00 24.51 37.79
C LEU A 840 -2.48 25.26 39.04
N ARG A 841 -1.70 25.25 40.15
CA ARG A 841 -2.06 25.96 41.39
C ARG A 841 -1.66 27.43 41.37
N SER A 842 -0.43 27.72 40.95
CA SER A 842 0.19 29.05 41.06
C SER A 842 0.02 29.88 39.79
N GLY A 843 -0.32 29.25 38.67
CA GLY A 843 -0.25 29.87 37.36
C GLY A 843 1.19 30.25 36.98
N ILE A 844 1.32 31.11 35.97
CA ILE A 844 2.59 31.65 35.52
C ILE A 844 2.46 33.17 35.45
N ASN A 845 3.26 33.89 36.24
CA ASN A 845 3.28 35.36 36.29
C ASN A 845 1.89 35.98 36.49
N GLY A 846 1.07 35.39 37.37
CA GLY A 846 -0.30 35.84 37.64
C GLY A 846 -1.35 35.42 36.60
N ARG A 847 -0.94 34.80 35.48
CA ARG A 847 -1.87 34.17 34.52
C ARG A 847 -2.28 32.79 35.03
N THR A 848 -3.58 32.59 35.20
CA THR A 848 -4.15 31.26 35.46
C THR A 848 -3.94 30.36 34.25
N ILE A 849 -3.46 29.14 34.50
CA ILE A 849 -3.26 28.11 33.47
C ILE A 849 -4.25 26.98 33.71
N THR A 850 -4.96 26.57 32.67
CA THR A 850 -5.91 25.46 32.74
C THR A 850 -5.27 24.14 32.31
N GLN A 851 -5.92 23.03 32.64
CA GLN A 851 -5.46 21.69 32.22
C GLN A 851 -5.36 21.56 30.69
N GLN A 852 -6.27 22.20 29.94
CA GLN A 852 -6.34 22.14 28.48
C GLN A 852 -5.16 22.86 27.82
N ASP A 853 -4.54 23.81 28.51
CA ASP A 853 -3.38 24.58 28.05
C ASP A 853 -2.07 23.78 28.06
N ILE A 854 -2.06 22.63 28.75
CA ILE A 854 -0.88 21.82 29.02
C ILE A 854 -0.94 20.51 28.23
N GLY A 855 0.20 20.13 27.64
CA GLY A 855 0.41 18.81 27.05
C GLY A 855 1.64 18.12 27.61
N ILE A 856 1.55 16.80 27.80
CA ILE A 856 2.67 15.96 28.19
C ILE A 856 3.01 15.01 27.05
N ILE A 857 4.28 15.03 26.65
CA ILE A 857 4.81 14.22 25.55
C ILE A 857 5.86 13.27 26.09
N SER A 858 5.78 11.99 25.72
CA SER A 858 6.84 11.03 26.00
C SER A 858 6.91 9.95 24.92
N PRO A 859 8.12 9.50 24.50
CA PRO A 859 8.26 8.52 23.42
C PRO A 859 7.90 7.08 23.83
N TYR A 860 7.72 6.78 25.13
CA TYR A 860 7.46 5.42 25.61
C TYR A 860 6.03 5.24 26.10
N GLN A 861 5.33 4.23 25.59
CA GLN A 861 3.93 3.96 25.93
C GLN A 861 3.71 3.68 27.43
N LEU A 862 4.65 2.97 28.09
CA LEU A 862 4.54 2.72 29.54
C LEU A 862 4.62 4.03 30.32
N GLN A 863 5.55 4.93 29.99
CA GLN A 863 5.61 6.28 30.57
C GLN A 863 4.31 7.07 30.32
N VAL A 864 3.80 7.06 29.08
CA VAL A 864 2.53 7.74 28.73
C VAL A 864 1.37 7.24 29.58
N GLN A 865 1.25 5.92 29.77
CA GLN A 865 0.19 5.34 30.60
C GLN A 865 0.34 5.73 32.07
N GLN A 866 1.55 5.65 32.63
CA GLN A 866 1.78 6.04 34.02
C GLN A 866 1.47 7.53 34.26
N LEU A 867 1.80 8.38 33.29
CA LEU A 867 1.46 9.81 33.32
C LEU A 867 -0.05 10.05 33.20
N LYS A 868 -0.78 9.27 32.39
CA LYS A 868 -2.25 9.31 32.35
C LYS A 868 -2.86 8.90 33.69
N GLN A 869 -2.39 7.80 34.27
CA GLN A 869 -2.85 7.34 35.58
C GLN A 869 -2.52 8.37 36.68
N LEU A 870 -1.36 9.02 36.61
CA LEU A 870 -1.03 10.14 37.49
C LEU A 870 -2.06 11.28 37.36
N CYS A 871 -2.38 11.70 36.13
CA CYS A 871 -3.37 12.75 35.88
C CYS A 871 -4.75 12.35 36.41
N GLU A 872 -5.18 11.09 36.21
CA GLU A 872 -6.44 10.57 36.76
C GLU A 872 -6.46 10.61 38.29
N ARG A 873 -5.40 10.11 38.96
CA ARG A 873 -5.28 10.13 40.43
C ARG A 873 -5.29 11.54 41.01
N ARG A 874 -4.70 12.50 40.31
CA ARG A 874 -4.65 13.92 40.69
C ARG A 874 -5.87 14.73 40.25
N ASN A 875 -6.84 14.10 39.59
CA ASN A 875 -8.04 14.72 39.03
C ASN A 875 -7.74 15.82 37.99
N TRP A 876 -6.82 15.51 37.08
CA TRP A 876 -6.45 16.33 35.92
C TRP A 876 -6.85 15.68 34.57
N PRO A 877 -8.13 15.33 34.35
CA PRO A 877 -8.55 14.55 33.19
C PRO A 877 -8.42 15.31 31.85
N ALA A 878 -8.32 16.64 31.89
CA ALA A 878 -8.22 17.46 30.68
C ALA A 878 -6.76 17.77 30.26
N VAL A 879 -5.77 17.29 31.02
CA VAL A 879 -4.36 17.35 30.60
C VAL A 879 -4.13 16.29 29.54
N GLU A 880 -3.64 16.71 28.39
CA GLU A 880 -3.43 15.80 27.28
C GLU A 880 -2.09 15.08 27.43
N VAL A 881 -2.07 13.75 27.35
CA VAL A 881 -0.86 12.94 27.47
C VAL A 881 -0.76 11.97 26.30
N GLY A 882 0.39 11.94 25.62
CA GLY A 882 0.56 11.10 24.43
C GLY A 882 2.00 10.99 23.94
N SER A 883 2.17 10.16 22.92
CA SER A 883 3.46 10.05 22.22
C SER A 883 3.68 11.21 21.25
N VAL A 884 4.91 11.35 20.75
CA VAL A 884 5.24 12.40 19.76
C VAL A 884 4.40 12.25 18.49
N GLU A 885 4.14 11.01 18.07
CA GLU A 885 3.31 10.66 16.91
C GLU A 885 1.86 11.11 17.10
N GLN A 886 1.29 10.91 18.29
CA GLN A 886 -0.08 11.33 18.61
C GLN A 886 -0.23 12.87 18.67
N TYR A 887 0.86 13.57 18.97
CA TYR A 887 0.92 15.02 19.06
C TYR A 887 1.21 15.72 17.72
N GLN A 888 1.42 14.98 16.63
CA GLN A 888 1.59 15.58 15.31
C GLN A 888 0.34 16.38 14.91
N GLY A 889 0.55 17.62 14.47
CA GLY A 889 -0.54 18.56 14.17
C GLY A 889 -1.20 19.22 15.40
N ARG A 890 -0.96 18.71 16.62
CA ARG A 890 -1.45 19.32 17.87
C ARG A 890 -0.45 20.36 18.41
N GLU A 891 -0.91 21.25 19.26
CA GLU A 891 -0.13 22.32 19.89
C GLU A 891 -0.72 22.70 21.25
N LYS A 892 0.13 23.15 22.19
CA LYS A 892 -0.26 23.55 23.54
C LYS A 892 0.48 24.80 23.99
N LEU A 893 -0.10 25.58 24.89
CA LEU A 893 0.61 26.73 25.47
C LEU A 893 1.88 26.27 26.19
N ILE A 894 1.76 25.18 26.95
CA ILE A 894 2.84 24.60 27.74
C ILE A 894 3.00 23.14 27.35
N VAL A 895 4.24 22.71 27.10
CA VAL A 895 4.57 21.30 26.87
C VAL A 895 5.59 20.82 27.88
N LEU A 896 5.30 19.70 28.52
CA LEU A 896 6.24 18.93 29.35
C LEU A 896 6.70 17.70 28.55
N LEU A 897 7.99 17.59 28.27
CA LEU A 897 8.59 16.50 27.51
C LEU A 897 9.41 15.61 28.44
N SER A 898 8.97 14.37 28.66
CA SER A 898 9.72 13.35 29.41
C SER A 898 10.46 12.42 28.45
N THR A 899 11.78 12.35 28.57
CA THR A 899 12.66 11.59 27.66
C THR A 899 12.88 10.13 28.05
N VAL A 900 12.64 9.80 29.33
CA VAL A 900 12.68 8.47 29.97
C VAL A 900 14.07 7.86 30.08
N ARG A 901 14.82 7.80 28.97
CA ARG A 901 16.06 7.04 28.86
C ARG A 901 17.16 7.62 29.75
N SER A 902 17.66 6.77 30.64
CA SER A 902 18.71 7.11 31.59
C SER A 902 19.79 6.02 31.67
N HIS A 903 21.04 6.39 31.96
CA HIS A 903 22.16 5.45 32.12
C HIS A 903 22.38 4.45 30.96
N THR A 904 22.08 4.86 29.70
CA THR A 904 22.29 4.02 28.52
C THR A 904 23.22 4.66 27.49
N ALA A 905 23.90 3.83 26.69
CA ALA A 905 24.80 4.28 25.62
C ALA A 905 24.06 4.79 24.35
N ASP A 906 22.73 4.77 24.33
CA ASP A 906 21.90 5.29 23.25
C ASP A 906 20.63 5.93 23.82
N VAL A 907 19.98 6.78 23.02
CA VAL A 907 18.73 7.48 23.37
C VAL A 907 17.47 6.74 22.92
N GLY A 908 17.59 5.51 22.39
CA GLY A 908 16.47 4.71 21.89
C GLY A 908 15.68 5.42 20.80
N PHE A 909 14.35 5.49 20.97
CA PHE A 909 13.44 6.13 20.01
C PHE A 909 13.72 7.63 19.82
N LEU A 910 14.45 8.27 20.72
CA LEU A 910 14.74 9.70 20.59
C LEU A 910 15.80 10.02 19.51
N ASN A 911 16.45 9.00 18.92
CA ASN A 911 17.50 9.15 17.91
C ASN A 911 17.01 9.64 16.52
N ASN A 912 15.72 9.95 16.40
CA ASN A 912 15.12 10.42 15.16
C ASN A 912 15.03 11.96 15.19
N ALA A 913 15.77 12.61 14.28
CA ALA A 913 15.82 14.06 14.16
C ALA A 913 14.44 14.70 13.90
N LYS A 914 13.58 14.06 13.10
CA LYS A 914 12.21 14.53 12.83
C LYS A 914 11.33 14.46 14.09
N ARG A 915 11.52 13.43 14.90
CA ARG A 915 10.82 13.27 16.20
C ARG A 915 11.23 14.37 17.18
N LEU A 916 12.52 14.70 17.25
CA LEU A 916 13.03 15.83 18.03
C LEU A 916 12.40 17.15 17.58
N ASN A 917 12.43 17.45 16.28
CA ASN A 917 11.83 18.66 15.70
C ASN A 917 10.34 18.80 16.04
N VAL A 918 9.57 17.71 15.89
CA VAL A 918 8.14 17.73 16.27
C VAL A 918 7.98 18.04 17.75
N ALA A 919 8.68 17.33 18.64
CA ALA A 919 8.57 17.50 20.09
C ALA A 919 8.90 18.94 20.53
N MET A 920 9.96 19.53 19.98
CA MET A 920 10.41 20.89 20.31
C MET A 920 9.45 21.99 19.79
N THR A 921 8.63 21.69 18.78
CA THR A 921 7.75 22.67 18.10
C THR A 921 6.27 22.54 18.48
N ARG A 922 5.95 21.80 19.55
CA ARG A 922 4.58 21.66 20.08
C ARG A 922 4.19 22.78 21.05
N ALA A 923 5.16 23.37 21.75
CA ALA A 923 4.94 24.44 22.71
C ALA A 923 4.76 25.80 22.02
N LYS A 924 3.77 26.57 22.49
CA LYS A 924 3.61 27.98 22.09
C LYS A 924 4.41 28.92 22.99
N ALA A 925 4.31 28.75 24.31
CA ALA A 925 4.82 29.70 25.28
C ALA A 925 5.91 29.14 26.19
N LEU A 926 5.79 27.89 26.68
CA LEU A 926 6.76 27.29 27.59
C LEU A 926 7.04 25.83 27.23
N LEU A 927 8.32 25.48 27.16
CA LEU A 927 8.78 24.10 27.00
C LEU A 927 9.63 23.66 28.20
N VAL A 928 9.22 22.59 28.87
CA VAL A 928 10.00 21.95 29.93
C VAL A 928 10.41 20.55 29.46
N VAL A 929 11.70 20.32 29.29
CA VAL A 929 12.28 19.03 28.94
C VAL A 929 12.86 18.39 30.20
N ILE A 930 12.47 17.15 30.46
CA ILE A 930 12.83 16.40 31.66
C ILE A 930 13.55 15.13 31.18
N GLY A 931 14.79 14.95 31.62
CA GLY A 931 15.60 13.86 31.10
C GLY A 931 17.00 13.75 31.66
N ASN A 932 17.63 12.60 31.40
CA ASN A 932 19.04 12.40 31.75
C ASN A 932 19.95 12.98 30.67
N SER A 933 20.48 14.18 30.91
CA SER A 933 21.42 14.85 30.00
C SER A 933 22.69 14.06 29.69
N TYR A 934 23.16 13.18 30.59
CA TYR A 934 24.30 12.30 30.27
C TYR A 934 23.95 11.25 29.22
N THR A 935 22.70 10.81 29.17
CA THR A 935 22.21 9.85 28.17
C THR A 935 21.88 10.55 26.86
N LEU A 936 21.21 11.72 26.94
CA LEU A 936 20.79 12.48 25.76
C LEU A 936 21.97 12.89 24.86
N GLN A 937 23.14 13.22 25.44
CA GLN A 937 24.32 13.64 24.66
C GLN A 937 24.96 12.52 23.80
N HIS A 938 24.49 11.27 23.88
CA HIS A 938 24.94 10.19 23.01
C HIS A 938 24.40 10.30 21.58
N ASP A 939 23.33 11.07 21.34
CA ASP A 939 22.81 11.38 20.01
C ASP A 939 23.26 12.78 19.56
N PRO A 940 23.67 12.97 18.29
CA PRO A 940 24.19 14.26 17.83
C PRO A 940 23.16 15.41 17.91
N ASN A 941 21.88 15.15 17.63
CA ASN A 941 20.87 16.21 17.65
C ASN A 941 20.49 16.59 19.09
N TRP A 942 20.43 15.60 19.97
CA TRP A 942 20.23 15.84 21.40
C TRP A 942 21.46 16.48 22.05
N PHE A 943 22.67 16.12 21.64
CA PHE A 943 23.90 16.80 22.06
C PHE A 943 23.81 18.29 21.75
N ASP A 944 23.44 18.64 20.51
CA ASP A 944 23.27 20.04 20.09
C ASP A 944 22.18 20.76 20.90
N PHE A 945 21.06 20.09 21.19
CA PHE A 945 19.99 20.65 22.00
C PHE A 945 20.42 20.90 23.45
N VAL A 946 21.09 19.92 24.08
CA VAL A 946 21.59 20.05 25.46
C VAL A 946 22.68 21.12 25.53
N ARG A 947 23.55 21.20 24.52
CA ARG A 947 24.54 22.29 24.37
C ARG A 947 23.85 23.65 24.28
N PHE A 948 22.85 23.78 23.42
CA PHE A 948 22.05 25.01 23.31
C PHE A 948 21.44 25.40 24.66
N CYS A 949 20.87 24.45 25.41
CA CYS A 949 20.33 24.72 26.74
C CYS A 949 21.41 25.17 27.73
N LYS A 950 22.59 24.53 27.73
CA LYS A 950 23.69 24.87 28.65
C LYS A 950 24.28 26.25 28.36
N GLU A 951 24.54 26.57 27.08
CA GLU A 951 25.08 27.85 26.64
C GLU A 951 24.14 29.03 26.91
N ASN A 952 22.82 28.79 26.86
CA ASN A 952 21.81 29.82 27.14
C ASN A 952 21.33 29.82 28.60
N GLY A 953 21.99 29.09 29.50
CA GLY A 953 21.64 29.07 30.94
C GLY A 953 20.25 28.50 31.24
N ALA A 954 19.76 27.55 30.43
CA ALA A 954 18.42 26.96 30.49
C ALA A 954 18.33 25.67 31.31
N VAL A 955 19.38 25.31 32.05
CA VAL A 955 19.53 23.99 32.69
C VAL A 955 19.35 24.07 34.20
N VAL A 956 18.58 23.15 34.77
CA VAL A 956 18.41 22.94 36.22
C VAL A 956 18.55 21.46 36.58
N GLY A 957 18.53 21.14 37.89
CA GLY A 957 18.60 19.77 38.38
C GLY A 957 20.03 19.29 38.59
N LYS A 958 20.31 18.03 38.21
CA LYS A 958 21.64 17.40 38.42
C LYS A 958 22.69 18.03 37.51
N LYS A 959 23.87 18.34 38.06
CA LYS A 959 25.01 18.87 37.30
C LYS A 959 25.57 17.80 36.35
N PHE A 960 26.00 18.22 35.16
CA PHE A 960 26.64 17.35 34.18
C PHE A 960 27.59 18.11 33.24
N ASP A 961 28.47 17.35 32.60
CA ASP A 961 29.40 17.83 31.57
C ASP A 961 29.08 17.26 30.20
N LEU A 962 29.33 18.09 29.18
CA LEU A 962 29.19 17.73 27.78
C LEU A 962 30.50 17.16 27.27
N ASN A 963 30.43 16.02 26.59
CA ASN A 963 31.58 15.40 25.97
C ASN A 963 31.21 14.86 24.58
N ALA A 964 31.70 15.53 23.53
CA ALA A 964 31.43 15.15 22.14
C ALA A 964 31.94 13.73 21.81
N ALA A 965 32.95 13.21 22.52
CA ALA A 965 33.43 11.84 22.33
C ALA A 965 32.41 10.76 22.76
N ARG A 966 31.32 11.16 23.44
CA ARG A 966 30.21 10.26 23.79
C ARG A 966 29.19 10.09 22.66
N ILE A 967 29.21 10.96 21.65
CA ILE A 967 28.28 10.84 20.52
C ILE A 967 28.55 9.51 19.82
N VAL A 968 27.50 8.71 19.68
CA VAL A 968 27.60 7.41 19.02
C VAL A 968 27.35 7.62 17.52
N PRO A 969 28.35 7.37 16.63
CA PRO A 969 28.24 7.69 15.21
C PRO A 969 27.23 6.79 14.47
N GLN A 970 27.05 5.56 14.94
CA GLN A 970 26.04 4.64 14.41
C GLN A 970 25.33 3.94 15.55
N THR A 971 24.01 3.89 15.48
CA THR A 971 23.19 3.13 16.43
C THR A 971 23.53 1.64 16.35
N LYS A 972 23.35 0.89 17.45
CA LYS A 972 23.48 -0.59 17.44
C LYS A 972 22.68 -1.24 16.30
N ARG A 973 21.54 -0.65 15.94
CA ARG A 973 20.67 -1.10 14.87
C ARG A 973 21.27 -0.90 13.48
N GLN A 974 21.86 0.26 13.20
CA GLN A 974 22.61 0.48 11.95
C GLN A 974 23.81 -0.46 11.84
N GLN A 975 24.50 -0.69 12.95
CA GLN A 975 25.61 -1.65 13.00
C GLN A 975 25.14 -3.09 12.73
N MET A 976 23.96 -3.48 13.23
CA MET A 976 23.35 -4.79 12.97
C MET A 976 23.03 -4.98 11.48
N PHE A 977 22.38 -4.01 10.83
CA PHE A 977 22.12 -4.09 9.38
C PHE A 977 23.42 -4.06 8.57
N ALA A 978 24.36 -3.18 8.91
CA ALA A 978 25.67 -3.13 8.26
C ALA A 978 26.49 -4.42 8.45
N LYS A 979 26.28 -5.14 9.56
CA LYS A 979 26.86 -6.46 9.80
C LYS A 979 26.17 -7.52 8.95
N LEU A 980 24.84 -7.55 8.93
CA LEU A 980 24.02 -8.45 8.11
C LEU A 980 24.48 -8.41 6.64
N PHE A 981 24.60 -7.21 6.05
CA PHE A 981 25.00 -7.06 4.65
C PHE A 981 26.51 -7.25 4.39
N ARG A 982 27.37 -7.16 5.43
CA ARG A 982 28.81 -7.43 5.32
C ARG A 982 29.14 -8.92 5.38
N GLU A 983 28.58 -9.64 6.36
CA GLU A 983 28.77 -11.08 6.50
C GLU A 983 28.28 -11.82 5.25
N MET A 984 27.25 -11.31 4.57
CA MET A 984 26.75 -11.87 3.32
C MET A 984 27.68 -11.62 2.12
N ALA A 985 28.39 -10.48 2.08
CA ALA A 985 29.38 -10.19 1.04
C ALA A 985 30.68 -11.00 1.20
N GLU A 986 30.93 -11.55 2.40
CA GLU A 986 32.03 -12.49 2.67
C GLU A 986 31.64 -13.95 2.35
N VAL A 987 30.36 -14.25 2.19
CA VAL A 987 29.87 -15.57 1.71
C VAL A 987 29.82 -15.62 0.16
N ASP A 988 29.69 -14.47 -0.50
CA ASP A 988 29.82 -14.31 -1.96
C ASP A 988 31.28 -14.31 -2.46
N ARG A 989 32.27 -14.18 -1.56
CA ARG A 989 33.71 -14.25 -1.86
C ARG A 989 34.26 -15.62 -1.48
#